data_AF-A0A1I1FK13-F1
#
_entry.id   AF-A0A1I1FK13-F1
#
_cell.length_a   1.000
_cell.length_b   1.000
_cell.length_c   1.000
_cell.angle_alpha   90.00
_cell.angle_beta   90.00
_cell.angle_gamma   90.00
#
_symmetry.space_group_name_H-M   'P 1'
#
loop_
_entity.id
_entity.type
_entity.pdbx_description
1 polymer ?
#
loop_
_entity_poly.entity_id
_entity_poly.type
_entity_poly.pdbx_seq_one_letter_code
_entity_poly.pdbx_strand_id
1 'polypeptide(L)'
;MVASGKSTLAMLLAAYMVEQASNQRLTLVVGDVQSALRLANQLNYWFLDIPETDTPIAVPLLGRSNRQAHCKGFYSSEEYQRHKARHQPHWAERWISPLCPLQSCLPDNVIAERFNGGVFVPGTEPCRQLHKMVKPKPKKSGSNNKPEEVPEKKASACPFIATCPQYQLYRDMPTAAIWITTPGAMGISPLPVHWDNRRLRLGELIHEQSDVVIFDEADTIIKWFDDQYAQEVKLTGGGKGLLDKITVPTEEYAIQYRTMARASRTQRWSGAERSGQQLVTSVLTLLDSVNDKANDDILTKWIAKRQFTPQTLFYRLARRIAGLREVDGPDVPQAIRQEHEQRTLEVMSVFSVLLEAEELTRVSGNQAAAALSIILLRIDATGNNALNPVMMQDCRLWILEHFPQTSTQLDKLREQIRSESQENSSNVFTEKDVDTIDSLAYRLQFVLTVTLLDNRARIIFYEWDSRPDNAALQGTSPNYRTNTSMQTILPVPLTGRQFGTYYARGEGNQSLSLFAYTNIGRCYVLNFHNLLTSLTGRRGSNVLALSGTSYLPDSTAFHVGRPHYVLLPHQEDSDAIAESLFAFLPQYDSNNKPIRISGTGQSKVLSRLEQMIGQLAGANGRGHLGQTLESLKQAGKLPDNQKNYTWDDRDRLLLFVNSYEQAKWVADKLRLQWPDQQSMIKYLVADNDEQTSENQVSLTKADKVFTVLRADIEQFARTGGRVLVAPLSAIGRGFNILNANGKAAFGAVYFLTRPYPHPHDTQAIAQEVNRRTLDWQQKTDFAAWQTDGLAGRAEAARRLATRYWQLVESRQYYSMLFDNEELLCYPRKDLAATTLGYIIQAVGRLLRGGVPFRAYFVDAAWGPVNAKTPGVADTPKTSLLTAMIQLLAEYVAGDAKNAEEMICQPLYGPLATAIVDNIVNFQWAPDKPTPTP
;
A
#
# COMPACT_ATOMS: atom_id res chain seq x y z
N MET A 1 -0.28 -2.30 -24.81
CA MET A 1 1.07 -2.84 -24.53
C MET A 1 1.99 -1.75 -23.94
N VAL A 2 3.25 -2.07 -23.62
CA VAL A 2 4.34 -1.06 -23.51
C VAL A 2 4.49 -0.37 -24.87
N ALA A 3 4.88 0.92 -24.89
CA ALA A 3 5.06 1.73 -26.10
C ALA A 3 3.81 1.99 -26.99
N SER A 4 2.64 1.41 -26.70
CA SER A 4 1.42 1.53 -27.53
C SER A 4 0.66 2.88 -27.46
N GLY A 5 1.28 3.98 -27.03
CA GLY A 5 0.68 5.33 -27.09
C GLY A 5 -0.56 5.63 -26.21
N LYS A 6 -0.81 4.89 -25.12
CA LYS A 6 -2.02 5.05 -24.27
C LYS A 6 -2.28 6.49 -23.78
N SER A 7 -1.28 7.12 -23.16
CA SER A 7 -1.44 8.50 -22.66
C SER A 7 -1.59 9.51 -23.81
N THR A 8 -0.99 9.22 -24.99
CA THR A 8 -1.22 10.00 -26.22
C THR A 8 -2.67 9.92 -26.66
N LEU A 9 -3.28 8.72 -26.67
CA LEU A 9 -4.70 8.55 -26.97
C LEU A 9 -5.58 9.36 -26.01
N ALA A 10 -5.32 9.31 -24.70
CA ALA A 10 -6.07 10.08 -23.71
C ALA A 10 -5.99 11.60 -23.97
N MET A 11 -4.80 12.12 -24.31
CA MET A 11 -4.63 13.53 -24.68
C MET A 11 -5.33 13.89 -25.98
N LEU A 12 -5.27 13.04 -27.01
CA LEU A 12 -5.95 13.28 -28.28
C LEU A 12 -7.47 13.26 -28.12
N LEU A 13 -8.02 12.38 -27.28
CA LEU A 13 -9.45 12.37 -26.95
C LEU A 13 -9.87 13.66 -26.22
N ALA A 14 -9.04 14.15 -25.29
CA ALA A 14 -9.28 15.43 -24.63
C ALA A 14 -9.27 16.59 -25.63
N ALA A 15 -8.28 16.65 -26.51
CA ALA A 15 -8.18 17.68 -27.57
C ALA A 15 -9.37 17.61 -28.54
N TYR A 16 -9.74 16.41 -28.99
CA TYR A 16 -10.90 16.20 -29.87
C TYR A 16 -12.20 16.71 -29.23
N MET A 17 -12.38 16.46 -27.93
CA MET A 17 -13.60 16.90 -27.24
C MET A 17 -13.70 18.43 -27.13
N VAL A 18 -12.56 19.10 -26.98
CA VAL A 18 -12.47 20.57 -27.00
C VAL A 18 -12.89 21.12 -28.37
N GLU A 19 -12.42 20.53 -29.46
CA GLU A 19 -12.72 21.00 -30.82
C GLU A 19 -14.15 20.68 -31.29
N GLN A 20 -14.65 19.47 -31.02
CA GLN A 20 -15.84 18.92 -31.67
C GLN A 20 -17.06 18.81 -30.75
N ALA A 21 -16.88 18.84 -29.43
CA ALA A 21 -17.94 18.58 -28.45
C ALA A 21 -17.91 19.61 -27.31
N SER A 22 -17.97 20.90 -27.65
CA SER A 22 -17.80 22.03 -26.73
C SER A 22 -18.76 22.07 -25.53
N ASN A 23 -19.87 21.34 -25.57
CA ASN A 23 -20.85 21.26 -24.47
C ASN A 23 -20.65 20.04 -23.57
N GLN A 24 -19.70 19.16 -23.87
CA GLN A 24 -19.39 17.97 -23.07
C GLN A 24 -18.19 18.22 -22.15
N ARG A 25 -18.13 17.45 -21.07
CA ARG A 25 -17.06 17.51 -20.08
C ARG A 25 -16.35 16.17 -19.92
N LEU A 26 -15.02 16.22 -19.92
CA LEU A 26 -14.15 15.05 -19.79
C LEU A 26 -13.23 15.23 -18.61
N THR A 27 -13.16 14.20 -17.77
CA THR A 27 -12.21 14.14 -16.66
C THR A 27 -11.09 13.15 -16.97
N LEU A 28 -9.84 13.61 -16.94
CA LEU A 28 -8.64 12.78 -16.94
C LEU A 28 -8.19 12.53 -15.50
N VAL A 29 -8.13 11.26 -15.08
CA VAL A 29 -7.58 10.86 -13.78
C VAL A 29 -6.17 10.32 -13.99
N VAL A 30 -5.17 11.00 -13.42
CA VAL A 30 -3.74 10.69 -13.55
C VAL A 30 -3.09 10.37 -12.21
N GLY A 31 -1.91 9.75 -12.24
CA GLY A 31 -1.26 9.21 -11.05
C GLY A 31 -0.78 10.26 -10.03
N ASP A 32 -0.42 11.46 -10.46
CA ASP A 32 0.19 12.48 -9.59
C ASP A 32 -0.14 13.92 -10.00
N VAL A 33 0.11 14.85 -9.07
CA VAL A 33 -0.23 16.27 -9.23
C VAL A 33 0.63 16.98 -10.28
N GLN A 34 1.90 16.60 -10.44
CA GLN A 34 2.76 17.22 -11.46
C GLN A 34 2.29 16.84 -12.86
N SER A 35 1.96 15.57 -13.08
CA SER A 35 1.32 15.11 -14.31
C SER A 35 0.02 15.87 -14.61
N ALA A 36 -0.82 16.12 -13.59
CA ALA A 36 -2.05 16.88 -13.76
C ALA A 36 -1.79 18.34 -14.19
N LEU A 37 -0.79 18.99 -13.60
CA LEU A 37 -0.42 20.38 -13.91
C LEU A 37 0.20 20.50 -15.30
N ARG A 38 1.10 19.58 -15.67
CA ARG A 38 1.72 19.50 -17.00
C ARG A 38 0.68 19.31 -18.09
N LEU A 39 -0.25 18.37 -17.91
CA LEU A 39 -1.31 18.12 -18.90
C LEU A 39 -2.26 19.32 -19.02
N ALA A 40 -2.61 19.97 -17.89
CA ALA A 40 -3.40 21.19 -17.93
C ALA A 40 -2.68 22.31 -18.70
N ASN A 41 -1.39 22.50 -18.45
CA ASN A 41 -0.56 23.47 -19.15
C ASN A 41 -0.51 23.18 -20.65
N GLN A 42 -0.21 21.94 -21.02
CA GLN A 42 -0.10 21.51 -22.41
C GLN A 42 -1.41 21.68 -23.20
N LEU A 43 -2.54 21.23 -22.63
CA LEU A 43 -3.84 21.36 -23.28
C LEU A 43 -4.24 22.83 -23.46
N ASN A 44 -4.05 23.68 -22.45
CA ASN A 44 -4.35 25.10 -22.63
C ASN A 44 -3.44 25.73 -23.69
N TYR A 45 -2.15 25.41 -23.71
CA TYR A 45 -1.23 25.93 -24.73
C TYR A 45 -1.53 25.50 -26.17
N TRP A 46 -2.23 24.38 -26.37
CA TRP A 46 -2.64 23.96 -27.71
C TRP A 46 -3.76 24.82 -28.29
N PHE A 47 -4.54 25.50 -27.45
CA PHE A 47 -5.75 26.19 -27.87
C PHE A 47 -5.81 27.68 -27.46
N LEU A 48 -4.96 28.12 -26.53
CA LEU A 48 -4.96 29.44 -25.92
C LEU A 48 -3.53 29.98 -25.79
N ASP A 49 -3.41 31.30 -25.75
CA ASP A 49 -2.12 31.98 -25.78
C ASP A 49 -1.76 32.64 -24.43
N ILE A 50 -2.75 33.15 -23.67
CA ILE A 50 -2.53 34.06 -22.54
C ILE A 50 -3.19 33.55 -21.24
N PRO A 51 -2.41 33.01 -20.29
CA PRO A 51 -2.95 32.47 -19.02
C PRO A 51 -3.70 33.46 -18.12
N GLU A 52 -3.43 34.76 -18.23
CA GLU A 52 -4.02 35.78 -17.37
C GLU A 52 -5.43 36.16 -17.80
N THR A 53 -5.64 36.32 -19.10
CA THR A 53 -6.90 36.81 -19.70
C THR A 53 -7.79 35.70 -20.21
N ASP A 54 -7.20 34.61 -20.71
CA ASP A 54 -7.97 33.57 -21.37
C ASP A 54 -8.69 32.69 -20.35
N THR A 55 -9.88 32.22 -20.71
CA THR A 55 -10.62 31.26 -19.90
C THR A 55 -10.03 29.87 -20.17
N PRO A 56 -9.49 29.17 -19.15
CA PRO A 56 -8.83 27.90 -19.39
C PRO A 56 -9.83 26.85 -19.86
N ILE A 57 -9.39 26.06 -20.84
CA ILE A 57 -10.10 24.90 -21.35
C ILE A 57 -9.88 23.68 -20.45
N ALA A 58 -8.67 23.58 -19.86
CA ALA A 58 -8.27 22.50 -18.98
C ALA A 58 -7.89 23.02 -17.58
N VAL A 59 -8.42 22.40 -16.53
CA VAL A 59 -8.11 22.77 -15.13
C VAL A 59 -7.68 21.56 -14.29
N PRO A 60 -6.65 21.71 -13.43
CA PRO A 60 -6.21 20.66 -12.52
C PRO A 60 -6.98 20.73 -11.20
N LEU A 61 -7.87 19.78 -10.96
CA LEU A 61 -8.61 19.62 -9.72
C LEU A 61 -7.70 19.06 -8.62
N LEU A 62 -7.19 19.95 -7.76
CA LEU A 62 -6.19 19.60 -6.74
C LEU A 62 -6.76 19.62 -5.31
N GLY A 63 -6.21 18.73 -4.48
CA GLY A 63 -6.46 18.74 -3.05
C GLY A 63 -5.75 19.91 -2.35
N ARG A 64 -6.37 20.44 -1.29
CA ARG A 64 -5.83 21.59 -0.54
C ARG A 64 -4.95 21.21 0.66
N SER A 65 -5.01 19.98 1.15
CA SER A 65 -4.33 19.58 2.39
C SER A 65 -2.81 19.53 2.25
N ASN A 66 -2.29 19.20 1.05
CA ASN A 66 -0.86 19.09 0.76
C ASN A 66 -0.37 20.24 -0.14
N ARG A 67 -1.02 21.42 -0.06
CA ARG A 67 -0.76 22.55 -0.95
C ARG A 67 0.70 22.99 -0.93
N GLN A 68 1.35 23.02 0.22
CA GLN A 68 2.79 23.31 0.32
C GLN A 68 3.64 22.36 -0.53
N ALA A 69 3.38 21.05 -0.44
CA ALA A 69 4.11 20.06 -1.23
C ALA A 69 3.85 20.22 -2.73
N HIS A 70 2.60 20.54 -3.11
CA HIS A 70 2.25 20.84 -4.51
C HIS A 70 2.98 22.09 -5.02
N CYS A 71 3.00 23.18 -4.24
CA CYS A 71 3.74 24.40 -4.57
C CYS A 71 5.24 24.12 -4.69
N LYS A 72 5.85 23.48 -3.68
CA LYS A 72 7.29 23.14 -3.69
C LYS A 72 7.63 22.33 -4.93
N GLY A 73 6.90 21.23 -5.18
CA GLY A 73 7.15 20.35 -6.32
C GLY A 73 6.97 21.05 -7.68
N PHE A 74 5.96 21.92 -7.81
CA PHE A 74 5.76 22.68 -9.05
C PHE A 74 6.89 23.69 -9.28
N TYR A 75 7.20 24.53 -8.30
CA TYR A 75 8.24 25.55 -8.45
C TYR A 75 9.65 24.95 -8.54
N SER A 76 9.89 23.77 -7.98
CA SER A 76 11.16 23.05 -8.17
C SER A 76 11.22 22.29 -9.50
N SER A 77 10.09 22.07 -10.18
CA SER A 77 10.06 21.29 -11.42
C SER A 77 10.87 21.97 -12.52
N GLU A 78 11.68 21.19 -13.26
CA GLU A 78 12.46 21.72 -14.37
C GLU A 78 11.54 22.21 -15.51
N GLU A 79 10.33 21.67 -15.68
CA GLU A 79 9.34 22.21 -16.64
C GLU A 79 9.05 23.68 -16.35
N TYR A 80 8.69 24.00 -15.10
CA TYR A 80 8.49 25.37 -14.68
C TYR A 80 9.77 26.20 -14.81
N GLN A 81 10.93 25.66 -14.42
CA GLN A 81 12.21 26.38 -14.57
C GLN A 81 12.55 26.68 -16.04
N ARG A 82 12.19 25.82 -16.99
CA ARG A 82 12.35 26.06 -18.43
C ARG A 82 11.40 27.14 -18.93
N HIS A 83 10.13 27.12 -18.53
CA HIS A 83 9.18 28.18 -18.82
C HIS A 83 9.72 29.53 -18.29
N LYS A 84 10.15 29.54 -17.03
CA LYS A 84 10.79 30.70 -16.39
C LYS A 84 12.04 31.18 -17.14
N ALA A 85 12.93 30.26 -17.54
CA ALA A 85 14.16 30.59 -18.28
C ALA A 85 13.87 31.15 -19.69
N ARG A 86 12.76 30.75 -20.30
CA ARG A 86 12.27 31.27 -21.59
C ARG A 86 11.41 32.53 -21.45
N HIS A 87 11.20 33.02 -20.23
CA HIS A 87 10.22 34.08 -19.94
C HIS A 87 8.80 33.77 -20.47
N GLN A 88 8.46 32.49 -20.55
CA GLN A 88 7.13 32.01 -20.94
C GLN A 88 6.33 31.73 -19.66
N PRO A 89 5.08 32.23 -19.53
CA PRO A 89 4.27 31.95 -18.35
C PRO A 89 3.94 30.46 -18.26
N HIS A 90 3.45 29.99 -17.12
CA HIS A 90 2.98 28.62 -16.98
C HIS A 90 1.58 28.62 -16.37
N TRP A 91 0.60 27.97 -17.02
CA TRP A 91 -0.81 28.00 -16.61
C TRP A 91 -1.02 27.60 -15.14
N ALA A 92 -0.23 26.66 -14.62
CA ALA A 92 -0.32 26.24 -13.22
C ALA A 92 -0.06 27.35 -12.17
N GLU A 93 0.65 28.43 -12.51
CA GLU A 93 0.83 29.58 -11.61
C GLU A 93 -0.52 30.21 -11.20
N ARG A 94 -1.49 30.17 -12.12
CA ARG A 94 -2.87 30.62 -11.92
C ARG A 94 -3.59 29.88 -10.79
N TRP A 95 -3.30 28.59 -10.57
CA TRP A 95 -4.05 27.75 -9.63
C TRP A 95 -3.28 27.41 -8.33
N ILE A 96 -1.95 27.47 -8.36
CA ILE A 96 -1.06 27.11 -7.23
C ILE A 96 -0.78 28.31 -6.32
N SER A 97 -1.25 29.51 -6.66
CA SER A 97 -0.99 30.73 -5.89
C SER A 97 -1.26 30.56 -4.38
N PRO A 98 -0.25 30.80 -3.52
CA PRO A 98 -0.41 30.76 -2.06
C PRO A 98 -0.99 32.08 -1.50
N LEU A 99 -1.27 33.08 -2.34
CA LEU A 99 -1.65 34.43 -1.91
C LEU A 99 -3.10 34.51 -1.41
N CYS A 100 -3.29 34.82 -0.13
CA CYS A 100 -4.60 35.07 0.46
C CYS A 100 -4.69 36.53 0.93
N PRO A 101 -5.61 37.36 0.38
CA PRO A 101 -5.76 38.77 0.79
C PRO A 101 -6.00 38.97 2.29
N LEU A 102 -6.56 37.96 2.98
CA LEU A 102 -6.79 38.03 4.42
C LEU A 102 -5.53 37.84 5.27
N GLN A 103 -4.41 37.42 4.67
CA GLN A 103 -3.13 37.31 5.38
C GLN A 103 -2.68 38.66 5.92
N SER A 104 -2.90 39.76 5.20
CA SER A 104 -2.55 41.10 5.65
C SER A 104 -3.47 41.64 6.75
N CYS A 105 -4.58 40.96 7.03
CA CYS A 105 -5.53 41.34 8.08
C CYS A 105 -5.32 40.56 9.39
N LEU A 106 -4.30 39.70 9.46
CA LEU A 106 -3.98 38.95 10.68
C LEU A 106 -3.33 39.90 11.70
N PRO A 107 -3.80 39.91 12.97
CA PRO A 107 -3.17 40.72 14.00
C PRO A 107 -1.82 40.13 14.44
N ASP A 108 -0.89 40.99 14.87
CA ASP A 108 0.52 40.64 15.16
C ASP A 108 0.67 39.50 16.17
N ASN A 109 -0.22 39.41 17.16
CA ASN A 109 -0.23 38.33 18.14
C ASN A 109 -0.53 36.96 17.50
N VAL A 110 -1.46 36.92 16.54
CA VAL A 110 -1.82 35.71 15.79
C VAL A 110 -0.71 35.35 14.80
N ILE A 111 -0.03 36.34 14.24
CA ILE A 111 1.16 36.13 13.41
C ILE A 111 2.27 35.50 14.28
N ALA A 112 2.57 36.07 15.45
CA ALA A 112 3.57 35.55 16.37
C ALA A 112 3.24 34.11 16.82
N GLU A 113 1.99 33.82 17.17
CA GLU A 113 1.55 32.49 17.61
C GLU A 113 1.54 31.46 16.46
N ARG A 114 1.03 31.83 15.28
CA ARG A 114 0.91 30.88 14.15
C ARG A 114 2.23 30.60 13.46
N PHE A 115 3.11 31.59 13.40
CA PHE A 115 4.36 31.45 12.66
C PHE A 115 5.52 31.15 13.59
N ASN A 116 5.50 31.56 14.86
CA ASN A 116 6.57 31.35 15.83
C ASN A 116 7.98 31.63 15.25
N GLY A 117 8.10 32.70 14.44
CA GLY A 117 9.32 33.08 13.70
C GLY A 117 9.55 32.39 12.34
N GLY A 118 8.64 31.51 11.89
CA GLY A 118 8.70 30.75 10.63
C GLY A 118 7.98 31.39 9.42
N VAL A 119 8.05 30.73 8.27
CA VAL A 119 7.45 31.18 6.99
C VAL A 119 6.00 30.69 6.86
N PHE A 120 5.14 31.47 6.20
CA PHE A 120 3.76 31.05 5.88
C PHE A 120 3.73 29.72 5.11
N VAL A 121 2.94 28.76 5.60
CA VAL A 121 2.79 27.44 5.00
C VAL A 121 1.54 27.38 4.11
N PRO A 122 1.67 27.21 2.77
CA PRO A 122 0.52 27.07 1.88
C PRO A 122 -0.42 25.94 2.31
N GLY A 123 -1.73 26.20 2.33
CA GLY A 123 -2.77 25.31 2.87
C GLY A 123 -3.30 25.75 4.24
N THR A 124 -2.60 26.65 4.94
CA THR A 124 -3.00 27.20 6.26
C THR A 124 -3.64 28.59 6.17
N GLU A 125 -4.21 28.94 5.01
CA GLU A 125 -4.72 30.28 4.74
C GLU A 125 -5.82 30.69 5.73
N PRO A 126 -5.81 31.95 6.20
CA PRO A 126 -6.76 32.43 7.21
C PRO A 126 -8.22 32.36 6.76
N CYS A 127 -8.48 32.42 5.45
CA CYS A 127 -9.83 32.29 4.91
C CYS A 127 -10.53 30.96 5.26
N ARG A 128 -9.81 29.95 5.74
CA ARG A 128 -10.36 28.63 6.09
C ARG A 128 -10.95 28.55 7.50
N GLN A 129 -10.58 29.48 8.37
CA GLN A 129 -10.96 29.49 9.79
C GLN A 129 -11.68 30.79 10.16
N LEU A 130 -12.41 31.37 9.21
CA LEU A 130 -13.19 32.57 9.48
C LEU A 130 -14.41 32.20 10.32
N HIS A 131 -14.52 32.82 11.49
CA HIS A 131 -15.68 32.72 12.37
C HIS A 131 -16.15 34.12 12.74
N LYS A 132 -17.47 34.30 12.84
CA LYS A 132 -18.04 35.53 13.41
C LYS A 132 -17.66 35.58 14.88
N MET A 133 -17.02 36.68 15.30
CA MET A 133 -16.88 36.99 16.72
C MET A 133 -18.27 37.30 17.28
N VAL A 134 -18.79 36.41 18.11
CA VAL A 134 -20.00 36.69 18.89
C VAL A 134 -19.59 37.61 20.03
N LYS A 135 -20.12 38.85 20.05
CA LYS A 135 -19.90 39.76 21.18
C LYS A 135 -20.46 39.09 22.45
N PRO A 136 -19.71 39.04 23.57
CA PRO A 136 -20.24 38.49 24.81
C PRO A 136 -21.51 39.27 25.18
N LYS A 137 -22.61 38.55 25.46
CA LYS A 137 -23.83 39.19 25.96
C LYS A 137 -23.47 39.93 27.26
N PRO A 138 -23.92 41.19 27.46
CA PRO A 138 -23.69 41.87 28.72
C PRO A 138 -24.29 41.05 29.86
N LYS A 139 -23.49 40.80 30.91
CA LYS A 139 -23.93 40.09 32.12
C LYS A 139 -25.18 40.80 32.64
N LYS A 140 -26.35 40.16 32.60
CA LYS A 140 -27.52 40.62 33.38
C LYS A 140 -27.12 40.51 34.85
N SER A 141 -27.04 41.65 35.53
CA SER A 141 -26.80 41.73 36.97
C SER A 141 -27.87 40.93 37.71
N GLY A 142 -27.49 39.80 38.33
CA GLY A 142 -28.38 39.05 39.22
C GLY A 142 -28.32 37.51 39.16
N SER A 143 -27.51 36.89 38.31
CA SER A 143 -27.42 35.43 38.20
C SER A 143 -26.00 34.93 38.48
N ASN A 144 -25.64 34.76 39.76
CA ASN A 144 -24.46 33.99 40.14
C ASN A 144 -24.78 32.49 39.90
N ASN A 145 -23.91 31.79 39.17
CA ASN A 145 -23.94 30.34 38.86
C ASN A 145 -24.58 29.89 37.52
N LYS A 146 -24.36 30.62 36.42
CA LYS A 146 -24.30 29.95 35.11
C LYS A 146 -22.86 29.99 34.57
N PRO A 147 -22.28 28.86 34.14
CA PRO A 147 -20.98 28.87 33.48
C PRO A 147 -21.03 29.79 32.25
N GLU A 148 -19.96 30.57 32.03
CA GLU A 148 -19.82 31.41 30.83
C GLU A 148 -19.99 30.52 29.58
N GLU A 149 -21.07 30.74 28.82
CA GLU A 149 -21.28 30.08 27.53
C GLU A 149 -20.08 30.41 26.63
N VAL A 150 -19.29 29.38 26.27
CA VAL A 150 -18.24 29.51 25.26
C VAL A 150 -18.90 30.04 23.99
N PRO A 151 -18.46 31.20 23.45
CA PRO A 151 -19.13 31.81 22.31
C PRO A 151 -19.13 30.84 21.12
N GLU A 152 -20.33 30.53 20.63
CA GLU A 152 -20.55 29.64 19.51
C GLU A 152 -19.86 30.20 18.25
N LYS A 153 -18.73 29.60 17.85
CA LYS A 153 -17.90 30.08 16.72
C LYS A 153 -18.59 29.77 15.39
N LYS A 154 -19.56 30.59 14.98
CA LYS A 154 -20.25 30.40 13.70
C LYS A 154 -19.30 30.70 12.53
N ALA A 155 -18.96 29.66 11.75
CA ALA A 155 -18.13 29.80 10.55
C ALA A 155 -18.71 30.83 9.58
N SER A 156 -17.86 31.62 8.94
CA SER A 156 -18.24 32.71 8.04
C SER A 156 -17.54 32.58 6.70
N ALA A 157 -18.21 33.04 5.64
CA ALA A 157 -17.65 32.99 4.30
C ALA A 157 -16.54 34.02 4.08
N CYS A 158 -15.57 33.66 3.24
CA CYS A 158 -14.52 34.57 2.84
C CYS A 158 -15.12 35.72 2.00
N PRO A 159 -14.97 37.00 2.42
CA PRO A 159 -15.51 38.12 1.65
C PRO A 159 -14.79 38.33 0.30
N PHE A 160 -13.55 37.87 0.17
CA PHE A 160 -12.75 38.03 -1.04
C PHE A 160 -12.92 36.88 -2.04
N ILE A 161 -13.87 35.98 -1.85
CA ILE A 161 -13.98 34.74 -2.64
C ILE A 161 -14.05 34.98 -4.17
N ALA A 162 -14.73 36.04 -4.58
CA ALA A 162 -14.93 36.39 -5.99
C ALA A 162 -13.65 36.81 -6.71
N THR A 163 -12.65 37.35 -5.98
CA THR A 163 -11.42 37.88 -6.57
C THR A 163 -10.14 37.21 -6.06
N CYS A 164 -10.20 36.51 -4.93
CA CYS A 164 -9.05 35.90 -4.27
C CYS A 164 -8.35 34.85 -5.16
N PRO A 165 -7.03 34.97 -5.42
CA PRO A 165 -6.27 34.02 -6.24
C PRO A 165 -6.32 32.58 -5.73
N GLN A 166 -6.44 32.38 -4.42
CA GLN A 166 -6.57 31.04 -3.82
C GLN A 166 -7.81 30.26 -4.27
N TYR A 167 -8.83 30.97 -4.76
CA TYR A 167 -10.06 30.37 -5.26
C TYR A 167 -10.13 30.38 -6.80
N GLN A 168 -9.07 30.79 -7.50
CA GLN A 168 -9.04 30.89 -8.96
C GLN A 168 -9.40 29.56 -9.63
N LEU A 169 -8.83 28.44 -9.15
CA LEU A 169 -9.18 27.10 -9.64
C LEU A 169 -10.69 26.82 -9.63
N TYR A 170 -11.39 27.22 -8.56
CA TYR A 170 -12.83 26.98 -8.42
C TYR A 170 -13.70 27.95 -9.23
N ARG A 171 -13.12 29.10 -9.64
CA ARG A 171 -13.77 30.03 -10.57
C ARG A 171 -13.63 29.58 -12.02
N ASP A 172 -12.49 28.98 -12.36
CA ASP A 172 -12.21 28.45 -13.70
C ASP A 172 -12.88 27.07 -13.92
N MET A 173 -13.11 26.30 -12.86
CA MET A 173 -13.65 24.94 -12.92
C MET A 173 -14.98 24.81 -13.68
N PRO A 174 -16.00 25.67 -13.49
CA PRO A 174 -17.29 25.53 -14.15
C PRO A 174 -17.23 25.70 -15.68
N THR A 175 -16.31 26.54 -16.18
CA THR A 175 -16.20 26.87 -17.60
C THR A 175 -15.27 25.93 -18.36
N ALA A 176 -14.38 25.22 -17.66
CA ALA A 176 -13.45 24.29 -18.28
C ALA A 176 -14.15 23.02 -18.81
N ALA A 177 -13.86 22.67 -20.06
CA ALA A 177 -14.33 21.44 -20.70
C ALA A 177 -13.54 20.20 -20.23
N ILE A 178 -12.27 20.38 -19.86
CA ILE A 178 -11.40 19.30 -19.40
C ILE A 178 -11.05 19.49 -17.93
N TRP A 179 -11.37 18.50 -17.13
CA TRP A 179 -10.93 18.39 -15.74
C TRP A 179 -9.80 17.38 -15.64
N ILE A 180 -8.74 17.71 -14.91
CA ILE A 180 -7.62 16.79 -14.70
C ILE A 180 -7.44 16.62 -13.21
N THR A 181 -7.51 15.39 -12.71
CA THR A 181 -7.49 15.12 -11.28
C THR A 181 -6.56 13.97 -10.96
N THR A 182 -6.35 13.77 -9.67
CA THR A 182 -5.62 12.62 -9.13
C THR A 182 -6.58 11.78 -8.30
N PRO A 183 -6.31 10.48 -8.08
CA PRO A 183 -7.14 9.66 -7.20
C PRO A 183 -7.28 10.27 -5.79
N GLY A 184 -6.20 10.89 -5.26
CA GLY A 184 -6.23 11.63 -4.00
C GLY A 184 -7.18 12.82 -3.97
N ALA A 185 -7.16 13.66 -5.01
CA ALA A 185 -8.09 14.77 -5.11
C ALA A 185 -9.53 14.26 -5.26
N MET A 186 -9.75 13.30 -6.16
CA MET A 186 -11.04 12.71 -6.45
C MET A 186 -11.69 12.03 -5.23
N GLY A 187 -10.93 11.20 -4.50
CA GLY A 187 -11.46 10.39 -3.40
C GLY A 187 -11.67 11.17 -2.09
N ILE A 188 -10.83 12.16 -1.79
CA ILE A 188 -10.77 12.76 -0.44
C ILE A 188 -11.16 14.23 -0.45
N SER A 189 -10.86 14.98 -1.52
CA SER A 189 -10.95 16.43 -1.45
C SER A 189 -12.40 16.92 -1.50
N PRO A 190 -12.85 17.70 -0.50
CA PRO A 190 -14.17 18.31 -0.53
C PRO A 190 -14.18 19.53 -1.44
N LEU A 191 -15.34 19.81 -2.03
CA LEU A 191 -15.63 21.10 -2.63
C LEU A 191 -15.78 22.15 -1.51
N PRO A 192 -15.24 23.38 -1.67
CA PRO A 192 -15.47 24.44 -0.70
C PRO A 192 -16.96 24.69 -0.52
N VAL A 193 -17.41 24.77 0.73
CA VAL A 193 -18.83 24.95 1.11
C VAL A 193 -19.46 26.19 0.45
N HIS A 194 -18.65 27.16 0.05
CA HIS A 194 -19.11 28.36 -0.66
C HIS A 194 -19.66 28.08 -2.07
N TRP A 195 -19.29 26.97 -2.70
CA TRP A 195 -19.77 26.58 -4.04
C TRP A 195 -20.98 25.65 -3.95
N ASP A 196 -20.96 24.72 -3.00
CA ASP A 196 -22.07 23.79 -2.80
C ASP A 196 -22.28 23.50 -1.30
N ASN A 197 -23.50 23.73 -0.84
CA ASN A 197 -23.90 23.49 0.54
C ASN A 197 -24.01 21.99 0.89
N ARG A 198 -24.07 21.10 -0.11
CA ARG A 198 -24.13 19.64 0.05
C ARG A 198 -22.82 19.03 0.53
N ARG A 199 -21.72 19.81 0.57
CA ARG A 199 -20.37 19.35 0.96
C ARG A 199 -19.87 18.17 0.12
N LEU A 200 -20.17 18.20 -1.19
CA LEU A 200 -19.73 17.17 -2.13
C LEU A 200 -18.21 16.99 -2.14
N ARG A 201 -17.75 15.77 -2.33
CA ARG A 201 -16.36 15.49 -2.73
C ARG A 201 -16.18 15.67 -4.23
N LEU A 202 -14.94 15.93 -4.66
CA LEU A 202 -14.63 16.10 -6.08
C LEU A 202 -15.04 14.89 -6.92
N GLY A 203 -14.88 13.66 -6.42
CA GLY A 203 -15.31 12.45 -7.14
C GLY A 203 -16.82 12.37 -7.37
N GLU A 204 -17.64 12.85 -6.43
CA GLU A 204 -19.10 12.94 -6.57
C GLU A 204 -19.47 14.00 -7.63
N LEU A 205 -18.78 15.15 -7.59
CA LEU A 205 -18.94 16.19 -8.60
C LEU A 205 -18.57 15.68 -9.99
N ILE A 206 -17.45 14.96 -10.13
CA ILE A 206 -17.00 14.36 -11.39
C ILE A 206 -18.05 13.40 -11.92
N HIS A 207 -18.61 12.53 -11.06
CA HIS A 207 -19.67 11.59 -11.44
C HIS A 207 -20.95 12.33 -11.88
N GLU A 208 -21.31 13.45 -11.24
CA GLU A 208 -22.50 14.23 -11.59
C GLU A 208 -22.33 15.05 -12.89
N GLN A 209 -21.11 15.50 -13.19
CA GLN A 209 -20.86 16.60 -14.14
C GLN A 209 -20.00 16.23 -15.35
N SER A 210 -19.36 15.07 -15.37
CA SER A 210 -18.55 14.62 -16.51
C SER A 210 -19.35 13.66 -17.37
N ASP A 211 -19.27 13.84 -18.69
CA ASP A 211 -19.83 12.90 -19.67
C ASP A 211 -18.90 11.70 -19.89
N VAL A 212 -17.58 11.95 -19.82
CA VAL A 212 -16.53 10.94 -19.98
C VAL A 212 -15.50 11.06 -18.86
N VAL A 213 -15.10 9.93 -18.29
CA VAL A 213 -13.98 9.85 -17.35
C VAL A 213 -12.96 8.83 -17.86
N ILE A 214 -11.71 9.28 -18.02
CA ILE A 214 -10.59 8.44 -18.41
C ILE A 214 -9.70 8.20 -17.19
N PHE A 215 -9.56 6.95 -16.79
CA PHE A 215 -8.59 6.52 -15.79
C PHE A 215 -7.32 6.07 -16.50
N ASP A 216 -6.26 6.88 -16.48
CA ASP A 216 -4.94 6.45 -16.96
C ASP A 216 -4.21 5.68 -15.87
N GLU A 217 -3.57 4.57 -16.25
CA GLU A 217 -3.01 3.58 -15.32
C GLU A 217 -4.04 3.09 -14.28
N ALA A 218 -5.16 2.55 -14.75
CA ALA A 218 -6.30 2.12 -13.92
C ALA A 218 -5.90 1.17 -12.77
N ASP A 219 -4.91 0.31 -12.96
CA ASP A 219 -4.36 -0.56 -11.92
C ASP A 219 -3.66 0.23 -10.79
N THR A 220 -2.97 1.33 -11.08
CA THR A 220 -2.39 2.24 -10.04
C THR A 220 -3.51 2.86 -9.22
N ILE A 221 -4.53 3.35 -9.92
CA ILE A 221 -5.66 4.07 -9.33
C ILE A 221 -6.47 3.13 -8.44
N ILE A 222 -6.72 1.91 -8.90
CA ILE A 222 -7.37 0.85 -8.11
C ILE A 222 -6.59 0.56 -6.84
N LYS A 223 -5.26 0.35 -6.95
CA LYS A 223 -4.41 0.14 -5.77
C LYS A 223 -4.55 1.29 -4.77
N TRP A 224 -4.51 2.53 -5.26
CA TRP A 224 -4.66 3.70 -4.40
C TRP A 224 -5.99 3.70 -3.63
N PHE A 225 -7.10 3.35 -4.29
CA PHE A 225 -8.40 3.25 -3.63
C PHE A 225 -8.47 2.06 -2.66
N ASP A 226 -7.93 0.89 -3.01
CA ASP A 226 -7.82 -0.23 -2.07
C ASP A 226 -7.06 0.19 -0.80
N ASP A 227 -5.92 0.87 -0.95
CA ASP A 227 -5.12 1.40 0.17
C ASP A 227 -5.88 2.46 0.99
N GLN A 228 -6.69 3.30 0.33
CA GLN A 228 -7.52 4.27 1.05
C GLN A 228 -8.62 3.62 1.87
N TYR A 229 -9.17 2.47 1.48
CA TYR A 229 -10.22 1.81 2.27
C TYR A 229 -9.66 0.73 3.22
N ALA A 230 -8.34 0.50 3.19
CA ALA A 230 -7.57 -0.38 4.07
C ALA A 230 -6.42 0.41 4.73
N GLN A 231 -6.71 1.27 5.71
CA GLN A 231 -5.73 2.24 6.23
C GLN A 231 -5.07 1.81 7.54
N GLU A 232 -3.83 2.24 7.76
CA GLU A 232 -3.21 2.20 9.09
C GLU A 232 -3.40 3.55 9.82
N VAL A 233 -3.92 3.48 11.04
CA VAL A 233 -4.23 4.62 11.93
C VAL A 233 -3.49 4.43 13.25
N LYS A 234 -2.52 5.30 13.56
CA LYS A 234 -1.79 5.25 14.84
C LYS A 234 -2.76 5.48 16.02
N LEU A 235 -2.89 4.53 16.94
CA LEU A 235 -3.74 4.66 18.13
C LEU A 235 -3.07 5.49 19.21
N THR A 236 -1.80 5.20 19.52
CA THR A 236 -0.97 5.94 20.49
C THR A 236 0.49 5.94 20.06
N GLY A 237 1.24 6.96 20.49
CA GLY A 237 2.70 6.97 20.43
C GLY A 237 3.25 8.38 20.39
N GLY A 238 3.30 9.01 21.56
CA GLY A 238 3.94 10.31 21.78
C GLY A 238 3.07 11.52 21.40
N GLY A 239 1.76 11.48 21.66
CA GLY A 239 0.86 12.64 21.46
C GLY A 239 0.30 12.79 20.05
N LYS A 240 0.70 11.91 19.12
CA LYS A 240 0.28 11.94 17.71
C LYS A 240 -0.80 10.90 17.38
N GLY A 241 -1.07 9.95 18.28
CA GLY A 241 -2.07 8.91 18.11
C GLY A 241 -3.51 9.46 18.12
N LEU A 242 -4.45 8.66 17.63
CA LEU A 242 -5.87 8.98 17.67
C LEU A 242 -6.36 9.18 19.11
N LEU A 243 -6.09 8.21 20.00
CA LEU A 243 -6.51 8.27 21.41
C LEU A 243 -5.87 9.48 22.09
N ASP A 244 -4.56 9.67 21.90
CA ASP A 244 -3.83 10.83 22.44
C ASP A 244 -4.49 12.18 22.11
N LYS A 245 -5.12 12.32 20.93
CA LYS A 245 -5.77 13.55 20.47
C LYS A 245 -7.22 13.69 20.93
N ILE A 246 -7.94 12.59 21.15
CA ILE A 246 -9.38 12.62 21.49
C ILE A 246 -9.64 12.55 22.99
N THR A 247 -8.71 12.02 23.79
CA THR A 247 -8.91 11.82 25.23
C THR A 247 -9.17 13.12 25.97
N VAL A 248 -8.29 14.12 25.84
CA VAL A 248 -8.45 15.40 26.56
C VAL A 248 -9.78 16.09 26.19
N PRO A 249 -10.13 16.28 24.90
CA PRO A 249 -11.43 16.86 24.53
C PRO A 249 -12.64 16.07 25.02
N THR A 250 -12.54 14.74 25.08
CA THR A 250 -13.62 13.86 25.56
C THR A 250 -13.83 14.01 27.06
N GLU A 251 -12.75 14.12 27.84
CA GLU A 251 -12.84 14.34 29.28
C GLU A 251 -13.28 15.75 29.65
N GLU A 252 -12.82 16.78 28.94
CA GLU A 252 -13.30 18.15 29.11
C GLU A 252 -14.82 18.24 28.93
N TYR A 253 -15.34 17.62 27.86
CA TYR A 253 -16.78 17.50 27.66
C TYR A 253 -17.44 16.74 28.81
N ALA A 254 -16.85 15.62 29.25
CA ALA A 254 -17.42 14.84 30.33
C ALA A 254 -17.46 15.58 31.67
N ILE A 255 -16.53 16.49 31.94
CA ILE A 255 -16.53 17.38 33.11
C ILE A 255 -17.65 18.42 32.99
N GLN A 256 -17.73 19.11 31.85
CA GLN A 256 -18.71 20.17 31.60
C GLN A 256 -20.16 19.66 31.70
N TYR A 257 -20.42 18.46 31.16
CA TYR A 257 -21.76 17.89 31.06
C TYR A 257 -21.97 16.71 32.02
N ARG A 258 -21.27 16.68 33.17
CA ARG A 258 -21.35 15.56 34.14
C ARG A 258 -22.72 15.44 34.82
N THR A 259 -23.40 16.55 35.02
CA THR A 259 -24.68 16.64 35.74
C THR A 259 -25.92 16.57 34.84
N MET A 260 -25.73 16.40 33.52
CA MET A 260 -26.80 16.35 32.54
C MET A 260 -27.07 14.93 32.06
N ALA A 261 -28.34 14.61 31.77
CA ALA A 261 -28.69 13.39 31.08
C ALA A 261 -28.08 13.42 29.67
N ARG A 262 -27.26 12.43 29.33
CA ARG A 262 -26.61 12.31 28.03
C ARG A 262 -27.37 11.34 27.15
N ALA A 263 -27.30 11.53 25.83
CA ALA A 263 -27.74 10.50 24.90
C ALA A 263 -26.97 9.19 25.15
N SER A 264 -27.68 8.06 25.18
CA SER A 264 -27.11 6.73 25.46
C SER A 264 -25.94 6.39 24.53
N ARG A 265 -26.02 6.81 23.26
CA ARG A 265 -24.95 6.61 22.25
C ARG A 265 -23.67 7.38 22.58
N THR A 266 -23.79 8.63 23.02
CA THR A 266 -22.61 9.43 23.42
C THR A 266 -21.97 8.89 24.68
N GLN A 267 -22.76 8.39 25.63
CA GLN A 267 -22.21 7.70 26.81
C GLN A 267 -21.48 6.42 26.43
N ARG A 268 -22.06 5.60 25.55
CA ARG A 268 -21.43 4.39 25.01
C ARG A 268 -20.10 4.72 24.35
N TRP A 269 -20.07 5.73 23.48
CA TRP A 269 -18.85 6.14 22.78
C TRP A 269 -17.77 6.64 23.75
N SER A 270 -18.11 7.55 24.67
CA SER A 270 -17.15 8.05 25.66
C SER A 270 -16.68 6.96 26.64
N GLY A 271 -17.53 5.99 26.96
CA GLY A 271 -17.15 4.83 27.76
C GLY A 271 -16.17 3.92 27.01
N ALA A 272 -16.41 3.68 25.72
CA ALA A 272 -15.52 2.91 24.88
C ALA A 272 -14.16 3.58 24.68
N GLU A 273 -14.11 4.91 24.55
CA GLU A 273 -12.87 5.68 24.47
C GLU A 273 -12.01 5.50 25.74
N ARG A 274 -12.59 5.67 26.93
CA ARG A 274 -11.88 5.45 28.21
C ARG A 274 -11.39 4.02 28.38
N SER A 275 -12.26 3.04 28.17
CA SER A 275 -11.90 1.61 28.26
C SER A 275 -10.82 1.28 27.22
N GLY A 276 -10.91 1.84 26.01
CA GLY A 276 -9.88 1.71 24.97
C GLY A 276 -8.51 2.23 25.41
N GLN A 277 -8.44 3.39 26.06
CA GLN A 277 -7.19 3.94 26.61
C GLN A 277 -6.56 3.02 27.66
N GLN A 278 -7.38 2.48 28.56
CA GLN A 278 -6.93 1.53 29.58
C GLN A 278 -6.39 0.24 28.94
N LEU A 279 -7.12 -0.31 27.97
CA LEU A 279 -6.75 -1.52 27.26
C LEU A 279 -5.47 -1.36 26.43
N VAL A 280 -5.26 -0.20 25.80
CA VAL A 280 -3.98 0.10 25.13
C VAL A 280 -2.83 0.04 26.12
N THR A 281 -3.00 0.62 27.31
CA THR A 281 -1.99 0.55 28.39
C THR A 281 -1.73 -0.89 28.82
N SER A 282 -2.79 -1.69 29.00
CA SER A 282 -2.69 -3.11 29.36
C SER A 282 -1.99 -3.94 28.28
N VAL A 283 -2.30 -3.73 27.00
CA VAL A 283 -1.63 -4.39 25.86
C VAL A 283 -0.15 -4.04 25.83
N LEU A 284 0.21 -2.74 25.94
CA LEU A 284 1.62 -2.32 25.97
C LEU A 284 2.35 -2.86 27.21
N THR A 285 1.68 -2.96 28.36
CA THR A 285 2.26 -3.51 29.59
C THR A 285 2.58 -5.00 29.44
N LEU A 286 1.68 -5.78 28.82
CA LEU A 286 1.90 -7.19 28.54
C LEU A 286 3.01 -7.40 27.49
N LEU A 287 3.19 -6.45 26.57
CA LEU A 287 4.25 -6.49 25.55
C LEU A 287 5.56 -5.86 25.98
N ASP A 288 5.62 -5.25 27.17
CA ASP A 288 6.83 -4.62 27.62
C ASP A 288 7.91 -5.66 27.93
N SER A 289 9.12 -5.39 27.45
CA SER A 289 10.22 -6.35 27.51
C SER A 289 10.70 -6.69 28.91
N VAL A 290 10.42 -5.85 29.92
CA VAL A 290 10.74 -6.21 31.31
C VAL A 290 9.82 -7.32 31.78
N ASN A 291 8.54 -7.23 31.47
CA ASN A 291 7.53 -8.21 31.85
C ASN A 291 7.61 -9.46 30.97
N ASP A 292 7.88 -9.29 29.67
CA ASP A 292 7.99 -10.40 28.73
C ASP A 292 9.28 -11.21 28.95
N LYS A 293 10.39 -10.58 29.38
CA LYS A 293 11.61 -11.30 29.81
C LYS A 293 11.38 -12.22 31.00
N ALA A 294 10.48 -11.87 31.92
CA ALA A 294 10.09 -12.77 33.01
C ALA A 294 9.41 -14.05 32.49
N ASN A 295 8.87 -13.99 31.27
CA ASN A 295 8.26 -15.07 30.52
C ASN A 295 9.07 -15.40 29.25
N ASP A 296 10.40 -15.34 29.26
CA ASP A 296 11.27 -15.76 28.14
C ASP A 296 11.00 -15.09 26.75
N ASP A 297 10.50 -13.86 26.75
CA ASP A 297 10.08 -13.08 25.57
C ASP A 297 8.98 -13.76 24.73
N ILE A 298 8.07 -14.49 25.41
CA ILE A 298 7.01 -15.32 24.80
C ILE A 298 6.06 -14.51 23.91
N LEU A 299 5.59 -13.32 24.32
CA LEU A 299 4.62 -12.54 23.55
C LEU A 299 5.31 -11.73 22.44
N THR A 300 6.46 -11.13 22.72
CA THR A 300 7.20 -10.33 21.73
C THR A 300 7.68 -11.21 20.58
N LYS A 301 8.17 -12.43 20.85
CA LYS A 301 8.53 -13.41 19.80
C LYS A 301 7.30 -13.94 19.07
N TRP A 302 6.17 -14.09 19.76
CA TRP A 302 4.94 -14.57 19.13
C TRP A 302 4.34 -13.54 18.20
N ILE A 303 4.34 -12.27 18.56
CA ILE A 303 3.83 -11.20 17.69
C ILE A 303 4.86 -10.81 16.62
N ALA A 304 6.15 -10.81 16.92
CA ALA A 304 7.26 -10.66 15.95
C ALA A 304 7.14 -9.47 14.96
N LYS A 305 6.84 -8.24 15.44
CA LYS A 305 6.57 -7.04 14.60
C LYS A 305 5.49 -7.27 13.51
N ARG A 306 4.58 -8.24 13.69
CA ARG A 306 3.47 -8.54 12.75
C ARG A 306 2.21 -7.79 13.15
N GLN A 307 1.32 -7.55 12.19
CA GLN A 307 -0.07 -7.27 12.52
C GLN A 307 -0.69 -8.48 13.20
N PHE A 308 -1.56 -8.23 14.16
CA PHE A 308 -2.38 -9.27 14.78
C PHE A 308 -3.83 -8.80 14.92
N THR A 309 -4.77 -9.72 14.74
CA THR A 309 -6.19 -9.52 15.01
C THR A 309 -6.62 -10.54 16.07
N PRO A 310 -7.75 -10.32 16.79
CA PRO A 310 -8.29 -11.33 17.68
C PRO A 310 -8.44 -12.70 16.99
N GLN A 311 -8.99 -12.72 15.77
CA GLN A 311 -9.18 -13.92 14.97
C GLN A 311 -7.87 -14.69 14.75
N THR A 312 -6.78 -13.97 14.44
CA THR A 312 -5.52 -14.59 14.02
C THR A 312 -4.72 -15.05 15.22
N LEU A 313 -4.81 -14.32 16.34
CA LEU A 313 -4.27 -14.76 17.63
C LEU A 313 -5.01 -15.98 18.17
N PHE A 314 -6.36 -16.00 18.12
CA PHE A 314 -7.14 -17.16 18.54
C PHE A 314 -6.87 -18.38 17.66
N TYR A 315 -6.72 -18.23 16.34
CA TYR A 315 -6.37 -19.35 15.47
C TYR A 315 -4.97 -19.92 15.80
N ARG A 316 -3.96 -19.06 16.00
CA ARG A 316 -2.61 -19.49 16.41
C ARG A 316 -2.60 -20.15 17.78
N LEU A 317 -3.40 -19.62 18.71
CA LEU A 317 -3.59 -20.19 20.04
C LEU A 317 -4.31 -21.53 19.96
N ALA A 318 -5.34 -21.66 19.11
CA ALA A 318 -6.08 -22.90 18.89
C ALA A 318 -5.16 -24.02 18.38
N ARG A 319 -4.25 -23.72 17.43
CA ARG A 319 -3.22 -24.67 16.98
C ARG A 319 -2.32 -25.15 18.13
N ARG A 320 -1.87 -24.21 18.98
CA ARG A 320 -0.99 -24.53 20.12
C ARG A 320 -1.74 -25.32 21.22
N ILE A 321 -3.01 -25.00 21.50
CA ILE A 321 -3.89 -25.78 22.39
C ILE A 321 -4.10 -27.20 21.84
N ALA A 322 -4.25 -27.34 20.53
CA ALA A 322 -4.33 -28.64 19.86
C ALA A 322 -2.97 -29.39 19.82
N GLY A 323 -1.90 -28.86 20.42
CA GLY A 323 -0.57 -29.48 20.44
C GLY A 323 0.11 -29.51 19.07
N LEU A 324 -0.16 -28.52 18.22
CA LEU A 324 0.42 -28.41 16.87
C LEU A 324 1.38 -27.22 16.78
N ARG A 325 2.29 -27.27 15.80
CA ARG A 325 3.07 -26.09 15.38
C ARG A 325 2.12 -25.05 14.79
N GLU A 326 2.50 -23.77 14.88
CA GLU A 326 1.71 -22.68 14.29
C GLU A 326 1.57 -22.78 12.77
N VAL A 327 2.57 -23.36 12.10
CA VAL A 327 2.58 -23.60 10.67
C VAL A 327 3.16 -24.99 10.44
N ASP A 328 2.50 -25.76 9.57
CA ASP A 328 3.00 -27.07 9.16
C ASP A 328 4.24 -26.92 8.27
N GLY A 329 5.20 -27.83 8.44
CA GLY A 329 6.42 -27.86 7.63
C GLY A 329 6.12 -28.14 6.15
N PRO A 330 7.02 -27.76 5.23
CA PRO A 330 6.83 -28.00 3.81
C PRO A 330 6.72 -29.49 3.47
N ASP A 331 7.34 -30.36 4.28
CA ASP A 331 7.39 -31.81 4.08
C ASP A 331 6.15 -32.55 4.60
N VAL A 332 5.24 -31.86 5.30
CA VAL A 332 4.01 -32.47 5.84
C VAL A 332 3.03 -32.76 4.69
N PRO A 333 2.58 -34.01 4.48
CA PRO A 333 1.61 -34.37 3.45
C PRO A 333 0.26 -33.66 3.60
N GLN A 334 -0.45 -33.45 2.49
CA GLN A 334 -1.73 -32.73 2.45
C GLN A 334 -2.81 -33.35 3.36
N ALA A 335 -2.89 -34.69 3.43
CA ALA A 335 -3.86 -35.39 4.28
C ALA A 335 -3.64 -35.07 5.78
N ILE A 336 -2.39 -35.04 6.23
CA ILE A 336 -2.05 -34.70 7.63
C ILE A 336 -2.36 -33.23 7.92
N ARG A 337 -2.14 -32.32 6.95
CA ARG A 337 -2.51 -30.91 7.11
C ARG A 337 -4.02 -30.72 7.26
N GLN A 338 -4.82 -31.51 6.55
CA GLN A 338 -6.28 -31.48 6.69
C GLN A 338 -6.70 -31.96 8.08
N GLU A 339 -6.07 -33.01 8.61
CA GLU A 339 -6.31 -33.48 10.00
C GLU A 339 -5.91 -32.42 11.04
N HIS A 340 -4.73 -31.81 10.89
CA HIS A 340 -4.26 -30.71 11.75
C HIS A 340 -5.23 -29.52 11.73
N GLU A 341 -5.72 -29.16 10.54
CA GLU A 341 -6.72 -28.11 10.38
C GLU A 341 -8.04 -28.46 11.08
N GLN A 342 -8.52 -29.70 10.95
CA GLN A 342 -9.75 -30.15 11.61
C GLN A 342 -9.65 -30.03 13.14
N ARG A 343 -8.57 -30.51 13.74
CA ARG A 343 -8.30 -30.36 15.19
C ARG A 343 -8.22 -28.89 15.62
N THR A 344 -7.65 -28.05 14.77
CA THR A 344 -7.57 -26.60 15.01
C THR A 344 -8.95 -25.95 14.99
N LEU A 345 -9.79 -26.33 14.03
CA LEU A 345 -11.15 -25.81 13.88
C LEU A 345 -12.06 -26.23 15.03
N GLU A 346 -11.87 -27.41 15.62
CA GLU A 346 -12.59 -27.85 16.83
C GLU A 346 -12.36 -26.88 18.00
N VAL A 347 -11.10 -26.52 18.28
CA VAL A 347 -10.77 -25.53 19.32
C VAL A 347 -11.25 -24.13 18.91
N MET A 348 -11.04 -23.75 17.65
CA MET A 348 -11.42 -22.44 17.12
C MET A 348 -12.94 -22.22 17.14
N SER A 349 -13.75 -23.27 17.10
CA SER A 349 -15.21 -23.17 17.18
C SER A 349 -15.67 -22.47 18.47
N VAL A 350 -15.00 -22.74 19.61
CA VAL A 350 -15.30 -22.11 20.90
C VAL A 350 -14.99 -20.61 20.85
N PHE A 351 -13.83 -20.23 20.29
CA PHE A 351 -13.45 -18.83 20.14
C PHE A 351 -14.32 -18.09 19.13
N SER A 352 -14.79 -18.76 18.09
CA SER A 352 -15.67 -18.18 17.07
C SER A 352 -17.00 -17.74 17.69
N VAL A 353 -17.59 -18.54 18.60
CA VAL A 353 -18.81 -18.16 19.34
C VAL A 353 -18.59 -16.86 20.15
N LEU A 354 -17.42 -16.69 20.78
CA LEU A 354 -17.10 -15.46 21.50
C LEU A 354 -16.96 -14.25 20.55
N LEU A 355 -16.29 -14.43 19.41
CA LEU A 355 -16.02 -13.36 18.44
C LEU A 355 -17.27 -12.92 17.66
N GLU A 356 -18.23 -13.82 17.46
CA GLU A 356 -19.49 -13.56 16.76
C GLU A 356 -20.59 -12.97 17.68
N ALA A 357 -20.37 -12.95 18.99
CA ALA A 357 -21.34 -12.42 19.95
C ALA A 357 -21.55 -10.90 19.78
N GLU A 358 -22.81 -10.47 19.70
CA GLU A 358 -23.18 -9.04 19.62
C GLU A 358 -22.70 -8.26 20.85
N GLU A 359 -22.80 -8.89 22.03
CA GLU A 359 -22.25 -8.39 23.28
C GLU A 359 -21.28 -9.42 23.84
N LEU A 360 -19.99 -9.06 23.90
CA LEU A 360 -18.93 -9.90 24.49
C LEU A 360 -19.20 -10.29 25.95
N THR A 361 -20.16 -9.64 26.60
CA THR A 361 -20.57 -9.83 27.99
C THR A 361 -21.74 -10.80 28.14
N ARG A 362 -22.37 -11.22 27.04
CA ARG A 362 -23.54 -12.10 26.99
C ARG A 362 -23.41 -13.12 25.87
N VAL A 363 -22.53 -14.08 26.08
CA VAL A 363 -22.38 -15.24 25.18
C VAL A 363 -23.32 -16.35 25.65
N SER A 364 -24.12 -16.89 24.73
CA SER A 364 -25.03 -18.01 24.99
C SER A 364 -24.77 -19.17 24.02
N GLY A 365 -25.16 -20.39 24.38
CA GLY A 365 -25.07 -21.57 23.51
C GLY A 365 -23.79 -22.41 23.61
N ASN A 366 -22.72 -21.91 24.22
CA ASN A 366 -21.49 -22.68 24.48
C ASN A 366 -20.91 -22.36 25.87
N GLN A 367 -20.79 -23.38 26.74
CA GLN A 367 -20.34 -23.21 28.13
C GLN A 367 -18.90 -22.69 28.22
N ALA A 368 -18.00 -23.18 27.36
CA ALA A 368 -16.61 -22.75 27.34
C ALA A 368 -16.48 -21.29 26.89
N ALA A 369 -17.25 -20.87 25.87
CA ALA A 369 -17.27 -19.49 25.40
C ALA A 369 -17.92 -18.54 26.44
N ALA A 370 -18.98 -19.01 27.13
CA ALA A 370 -19.59 -18.26 28.24
C ALA A 370 -18.60 -18.06 29.41
N ALA A 371 -17.80 -19.07 29.75
CA ALA A 371 -16.75 -18.93 30.76
C ALA A 371 -15.69 -17.88 30.35
N LEU A 372 -15.27 -17.86 29.07
CA LEU A 372 -14.37 -16.82 28.57
C LEU A 372 -14.97 -15.42 28.69
N SER A 373 -16.27 -15.26 28.42
CA SER A 373 -16.95 -13.96 28.56
C SER A 373 -16.88 -13.39 29.98
N ILE A 374 -16.90 -14.26 30.99
CA ILE A 374 -16.76 -13.88 32.41
C ILE A 374 -15.34 -13.42 32.71
N ILE A 375 -14.33 -14.12 32.20
CA ILE A 375 -12.92 -13.72 32.34
C ILE A 375 -12.70 -12.36 31.68
N LEU A 376 -13.24 -12.19 30.47
CA LEU A 376 -13.17 -10.96 29.69
C LEU A 376 -13.82 -9.78 30.44
N LEU A 377 -14.98 -9.99 31.08
CA LEU A 377 -15.62 -9.00 31.96
C LEU A 377 -14.75 -8.58 33.15
N ARG A 378 -14.06 -9.55 33.78
CA ARG A 378 -13.13 -9.26 34.89
C ARG A 378 -11.94 -8.44 34.41
N ILE A 379 -11.37 -8.78 33.24
CA ILE A 379 -10.27 -8.02 32.63
C ILE A 379 -10.69 -6.55 32.42
N ASP A 380 -11.85 -6.31 31.81
CA ASP A 380 -12.37 -4.95 31.58
C ASP A 380 -12.60 -4.20 32.92
N ALA A 381 -13.11 -4.88 33.96
CA ALA A 381 -13.33 -4.30 35.28
C ALA A 381 -12.03 -3.98 36.05
N THR A 382 -10.96 -4.74 35.84
CA THR A 382 -9.66 -4.50 36.50
C THR A 382 -8.89 -3.29 35.97
N GLY A 383 -9.24 -2.79 34.77
CA GLY A 383 -8.62 -1.62 34.16
C GLY A 383 -7.13 -1.82 33.85
N ASN A 384 -6.28 -0.95 34.40
CA ASN A 384 -4.84 -0.89 34.06
C ASN A 384 -3.97 -1.94 34.77
N ASN A 385 -4.53 -2.83 35.60
CA ASN A 385 -3.74 -3.84 36.31
C ASN A 385 -3.61 -5.15 35.51
N ALA A 386 -3.00 -5.06 34.33
CA ALA A 386 -2.85 -6.19 33.41
C ALA A 386 -2.00 -7.35 33.98
N LEU A 387 -1.17 -7.08 35.00
CA LEU A 387 -0.30 -8.09 35.64
C LEU A 387 -0.97 -8.76 36.86
N ASN A 388 -2.28 -8.61 37.04
CA ASN A 388 -3.00 -9.26 38.13
C ASN A 388 -2.93 -10.80 37.99
N PRO A 389 -2.33 -11.52 38.96
CA PRO A 389 -2.14 -12.97 38.86
C PRO A 389 -3.46 -13.75 38.80
N VAL A 390 -4.57 -13.18 39.29
CA VAL A 390 -5.90 -13.80 39.22
C VAL A 390 -6.34 -14.01 37.77
N MET A 391 -6.04 -13.08 36.86
CA MET A 391 -6.46 -13.19 35.46
C MET A 391 -5.74 -14.34 34.74
N MET A 392 -4.44 -14.50 35.00
CA MET A 392 -3.65 -15.60 34.49
C MET A 392 -4.14 -16.94 35.04
N GLN A 393 -4.48 -16.98 36.34
CA GLN A 393 -5.02 -18.18 36.97
C GLN A 393 -6.39 -18.58 36.40
N ASP A 394 -7.28 -17.63 36.17
CA ASP A 394 -8.59 -17.86 35.54
C ASP A 394 -8.40 -18.45 34.12
N CYS A 395 -7.49 -17.89 33.32
CA CYS A 395 -7.17 -18.41 31.98
C CYS A 395 -6.60 -19.83 32.03
N ARG A 396 -5.71 -20.11 33.00
CA ARG A 396 -5.14 -21.43 33.21
C ARG A 396 -6.20 -22.48 33.56
N LEU A 397 -7.09 -22.16 34.50
CA LEU A 397 -8.17 -23.06 34.91
C LEU A 397 -9.10 -23.35 33.73
N TRP A 398 -9.43 -22.34 32.93
CA TRP A 398 -10.26 -22.50 31.74
C TRP A 398 -9.68 -23.49 30.71
N ILE A 399 -8.36 -23.41 30.43
CA ILE A 399 -7.70 -24.33 29.50
C ILE A 399 -7.76 -25.78 30.03
N LEU A 400 -7.48 -25.97 31.32
CA LEU A 400 -7.47 -27.30 31.94
C LEU A 400 -8.87 -27.93 32.00
N GLU A 401 -9.91 -27.13 32.23
CA GLU A 401 -11.29 -27.59 32.30
C GLU A 401 -11.84 -28.00 30.93
N HIS A 402 -11.64 -27.16 29.90
CA HIS A 402 -12.27 -27.37 28.60
C HIS A 402 -11.39 -28.11 27.57
N PHE A 403 -10.07 -28.13 27.76
CA PHE A 403 -9.13 -28.84 26.90
C PHE A 403 -8.13 -29.69 27.72
N PRO A 404 -8.61 -30.69 28.48
CA PRO A 404 -7.77 -31.45 29.43
C PRO A 404 -6.64 -32.23 28.77
N GLN A 405 -6.77 -32.58 27.48
CA GLN A 405 -5.74 -33.31 26.73
C GLN A 405 -4.56 -32.44 26.29
N THR A 406 -4.65 -31.11 26.42
CA THR A 406 -3.63 -30.16 25.94
C THR A 406 -2.25 -30.47 26.49
N SER A 407 -2.13 -30.80 27.79
CA SER A 407 -0.82 -31.12 28.39
C SER A 407 -0.17 -32.33 27.72
N THR A 408 -0.92 -33.42 27.55
CA THR A 408 -0.43 -34.64 26.90
C THR A 408 -0.08 -34.41 25.43
N GLN A 409 -0.84 -33.57 24.72
CA GLN A 409 -0.56 -33.23 23.33
C GLN A 409 0.71 -32.37 23.18
N LEU A 410 0.94 -31.42 24.09
CA LEU A 410 2.18 -30.63 24.13
C LEU A 410 3.40 -31.51 24.44
N ASP A 411 3.27 -32.48 25.34
CA ASP A 411 4.36 -33.42 25.65
C ASP A 411 4.73 -34.28 24.43
N LYS A 412 3.73 -34.79 23.69
CA LYS A 412 3.95 -35.49 22.41
C LYS A 412 4.66 -34.61 21.38
N LEU A 413 4.28 -33.33 21.29
CA LEU A 413 4.93 -32.38 20.37
C LEU A 413 6.40 -32.14 20.78
N ARG A 414 6.71 -32.04 22.07
CA ARG A 414 8.10 -31.94 22.57
C ARG A 414 8.91 -33.16 22.18
N GLU A 415 8.37 -34.37 22.37
CA GLU A 415 9.04 -35.61 21.98
C GLU A 415 9.33 -35.66 20.47
N GLN A 416 8.37 -35.26 19.64
CA GLN A 416 8.54 -35.20 18.18
C GLN A 416 9.62 -34.20 17.76
N ILE A 417 9.66 -33.00 18.36
CA ILE A 417 10.70 -32.01 18.04
C ILE A 417 12.09 -32.51 18.48
N ARG A 418 12.14 -33.22 19.60
CA ARG A 418 13.39 -33.78 20.13
C ARG A 418 13.97 -34.85 19.20
N SER A 419 13.13 -35.70 18.61
CA SER A 419 13.60 -36.66 17.59
C SER A 419 14.05 -35.97 16.30
N GLU A 420 13.29 -34.99 15.80
CA GLU A 420 13.66 -34.23 14.58
C GLU A 420 14.97 -33.44 14.74
N SER A 421 15.27 -32.95 15.95
CA SER A 421 16.48 -32.16 16.24
C SER A 421 17.77 -32.99 16.28
N GLN A 422 17.67 -34.32 16.43
CA GLN A 422 18.84 -35.22 16.39
C GLN A 422 19.29 -35.52 14.95
N GLU A 423 18.41 -35.36 13.95
CA GLU A 423 18.70 -35.67 12.55
C GLU A 423 19.10 -34.44 11.72
N ASN A 424 18.78 -33.21 12.13
CA ASN A 424 19.07 -31.99 11.37
C ASN A 424 19.48 -30.79 12.24
N SER A 425 20.68 -30.23 12.00
CA SER A 425 21.27 -29.14 12.79
C SER A 425 20.75 -27.73 12.46
N SER A 426 19.68 -27.58 11.67
CA SER A 426 19.20 -26.29 11.14
C SER A 426 17.72 -26.00 11.42
N ASN A 427 17.14 -26.61 12.46
CA ASN A 427 15.73 -26.38 12.78
C ASN A 427 15.50 -25.01 13.44
N VAL A 428 14.54 -24.27 12.88
CA VAL A 428 14.12 -22.93 13.35
C VAL A 428 13.18 -23.01 14.57
N PHE A 429 12.59 -24.18 14.83
CA PHE A 429 11.69 -24.46 15.95
C PHE A 429 12.34 -25.48 16.89
N THR A 430 12.46 -25.13 18.16
CA THR A 430 13.17 -25.89 19.19
C THR A 430 12.21 -26.36 20.29
N GLU A 431 12.68 -27.25 21.17
CA GLU A 431 11.90 -27.73 22.33
C GLU A 431 11.42 -26.58 23.23
N LYS A 432 12.20 -25.48 23.30
CA LYS A 432 11.85 -24.27 24.05
C LYS A 432 10.67 -23.48 23.46
N ASP A 433 10.31 -23.74 22.21
CA ASP A 433 9.21 -23.05 21.52
C ASP A 433 7.85 -23.75 21.75
N VAL A 434 7.86 -24.95 22.36
CA VAL A 434 6.65 -25.67 22.77
C VAL A 434 6.11 -25.08 24.05
N ASP A 435 4.83 -24.69 24.03
CA ASP A 435 4.20 -24.05 25.18
C ASP A 435 4.07 -24.98 26.40
N THR A 436 3.92 -24.35 27.57
CA THR A 436 3.36 -24.93 28.80
C THR A 436 1.93 -24.43 28.98
N ILE A 437 1.18 -25.02 29.92
CA ILE A 437 -0.16 -24.51 30.24
C ILE A 437 -0.09 -23.04 30.73
N ASP A 438 0.95 -22.67 31.47
CA ASP A 438 1.14 -21.29 31.93
C ASP A 438 1.44 -20.33 30.78
N SER A 439 2.26 -20.73 29.79
CA SER A 439 2.49 -19.88 28.61
C SER A 439 1.25 -19.77 27.72
N LEU A 440 0.44 -20.83 27.59
CA LEU A 440 -0.85 -20.77 26.92
C LEU A 440 -1.83 -19.84 27.64
N ALA A 441 -1.87 -19.88 28.98
CA ALA A 441 -2.71 -19.00 29.79
C ALA A 441 -2.31 -17.53 29.62
N TYR A 442 -1.01 -17.24 29.60
CA TYR A 442 -0.49 -15.90 29.36
C TYR A 442 -0.86 -15.38 27.95
N ARG A 443 -0.75 -16.25 26.93
CA ARG A 443 -1.23 -15.94 25.57
C ARG A 443 -2.73 -15.70 25.56
N LEU A 444 -3.54 -16.54 26.21
CA LEU A 444 -4.99 -16.40 26.27
C LEU A 444 -5.41 -15.07 26.91
N GLN A 445 -4.81 -14.69 28.04
CA GLN A 445 -5.06 -13.39 28.68
C GLN A 445 -4.75 -12.23 27.72
N PHE A 446 -3.63 -12.32 27.02
CA PHE A 446 -3.27 -11.33 26.01
C PHE A 446 -4.30 -11.26 24.88
N VAL A 447 -4.73 -12.40 24.32
CA VAL A 447 -5.74 -12.42 23.24
C VAL A 447 -7.08 -11.84 23.70
N LEU A 448 -7.53 -12.15 24.92
CA LEU A 448 -8.77 -11.58 25.48
C LEU A 448 -8.67 -10.07 25.66
N THR A 449 -7.53 -9.56 26.12
CA THR A 449 -7.27 -8.12 26.26
C THR A 449 -7.29 -7.43 24.89
N VAL A 450 -6.68 -8.04 23.87
CA VAL A 450 -6.72 -7.54 22.48
C VAL A 450 -8.14 -7.60 21.92
N THR A 451 -8.94 -8.61 22.26
CA THR A 451 -10.34 -8.75 21.84
C THR A 451 -11.21 -7.61 22.40
N LEU A 452 -11.01 -7.26 23.67
CA LEU A 452 -11.63 -6.08 24.28
C LEU A 452 -11.22 -4.79 23.57
N LEU A 453 -9.91 -4.63 23.30
CA LEU A 453 -9.40 -3.45 22.60
C LEU A 453 -10.03 -3.32 21.20
N ASP A 454 -10.09 -4.43 20.45
CA ASP A 454 -10.72 -4.49 19.12
C ASP A 454 -12.19 -4.05 19.19
N ASN A 455 -12.94 -4.54 20.18
CA ASN A 455 -14.34 -4.14 20.39
C ASN A 455 -14.48 -2.64 20.68
N ARG A 456 -13.65 -2.07 21.57
CA ARG A 456 -13.71 -0.63 21.88
C ARG A 456 -13.28 0.21 20.69
N ALA A 457 -12.24 -0.19 19.97
CA ALA A 457 -11.79 0.47 18.74
C ALA A 457 -12.91 0.51 17.69
N ARG A 458 -13.66 -0.58 17.49
CA ARG A 458 -14.83 -0.61 16.58
C ARG A 458 -15.87 0.45 16.93
N ILE A 459 -16.20 0.61 18.20
CA ILE A 459 -17.16 1.63 18.66
C ILE A 459 -16.60 3.03 18.40
N ILE A 460 -15.33 3.29 18.75
CA ILE A 460 -14.70 4.60 18.56
C ILE A 460 -14.71 4.99 17.07
N PHE A 461 -14.37 4.05 16.18
CA PHE A 461 -14.23 4.30 14.74
C PHE A 461 -15.56 4.35 13.98
N TYR A 462 -16.47 3.39 14.21
CA TYR A 462 -17.72 3.30 13.44
C TYR A 462 -18.87 4.09 14.04
N GLU A 463 -18.88 4.31 15.36
CA GLU A 463 -19.86 5.17 16.01
C GLU A 463 -19.32 6.60 16.21
N TRP A 464 -18.38 7.06 15.35
CA TRP A 464 -17.76 8.38 15.47
C TRP A 464 -18.74 9.55 15.46
N ASP A 465 -19.91 9.38 14.83
CA ASP A 465 -20.99 10.40 14.87
C ASP A 465 -21.66 10.49 16.24
N SER A 466 -21.50 9.48 17.09
CA SER A 466 -21.98 9.48 18.48
C SER A 466 -21.03 10.19 19.44
N ARG A 467 -19.85 10.63 18.98
CA ARG A 467 -18.86 11.33 19.82
C ARG A 467 -19.46 12.60 20.44
N PRO A 468 -18.88 13.09 21.55
CA PRO A 468 -19.24 14.39 22.10
C PRO A 468 -19.14 15.53 21.09
N ASP A 469 -20.12 16.43 21.09
CA ASP A 469 -20.08 17.63 20.25
C ASP A 469 -19.09 18.66 20.80
N ASN A 470 -17.81 18.44 20.49
CA ASN A 470 -16.69 19.31 20.84
C ASN A 470 -15.94 19.71 19.56
N ALA A 471 -15.71 21.02 19.37
CA ALA A 471 -15.00 21.55 18.20
C ALA A 471 -13.59 20.95 18.04
N ALA A 472 -12.91 20.59 19.14
CA ALA A 472 -11.60 19.94 19.09
C ALA A 472 -11.66 18.50 18.54
N LEU A 473 -12.80 17.82 18.66
CA LEU A 473 -13.02 16.48 18.12
C LEU A 473 -13.41 16.49 16.63
N GLN A 474 -13.98 17.58 16.11
CA GLN A 474 -14.45 17.63 14.72
C GLN A 474 -13.32 17.46 13.68
N GLY A 475 -12.10 17.90 13.99
CA GLY A 475 -10.92 17.77 13.11
C GLY A 475 -10.18 16.43 13.22
N THR A 476 -10.59 15.55 14.13
CA THR A 476 -9.79 14.39 14.59
C THR A 476 -10.43 13.06 14.18
N SER A 477 -11.36 13.08 13.22
CA SER A 477 -12.03 11.87 12.75
C SER A 477 -11.03 10.80 12.34
N PRO A 478 -11.15 9.55 12.81
CA PRO A 478 -10.32 8.44 12.33
C PRO A 478 -10.54 8.18 10.84
N ASN A 479 -11.72 8.55 10.32
CA ASN A 479 -12.11 8.43 8.92
C ASN A 479 -11.79 9.69 8.10
N TYR A 480 -10.95 10.61 8.58
CA TYR A 480 -10.67 11.88 7.85
C TYR A 480 -10.11 11.68 6.44
N ARG A 481 -9.48 10.52 6.19
CA ARG A 481 -8.91 10.14 4.89
C ARG A 481 -9.89 9.34 4.01
N THR A 482 -11.01 8.86 4.54
CA THR A 482 -12.04 8.16 3.75
C THR A 482 -13.24 9.06 3.53
N ASN A 483 -13.87 8.94 2.35
CA ASN A 483 -15.14 9.61 2.15
C ASN A 483 -16.24 8.83 2.88
N THR A 484 -16.76 9.37 3.97
CA THR A 484 -17.81 8.72 4.76
C THR A 484 -19.09 8.45 3.96
N SER A 485 -19.41 9.27 2.95
CA SER A 485 -20.53 8.98 2.04
C SER A 485 -20.27 7.77 1.16
N MET A 486 -19.03 7.53 0.73
CA MET A 486 -18.70 6.35 -0.08
C MET A 486 -18.63 5.07 0.74
N GLN A 487 -18.38 5.15 2.04
CA GLN A 487 -18.37 3.97 2.92
C GLN A 487 -19.72 3.26 3.00
N THR A 488 -20.82 3.96 2.74
CA THR A 488 -22.18 3.38 2.69
C THR A 488 -22.58 2.88 1.30
N ILE A 489 -21.83 3.28 0.26
CA ILE A 489 -22.13 2.96 -1.15
C ILE A 489 -21.27 1.80 -1.62
N LEU A 490 -19.98 1.83 -1.30
CA LEU A 490 -19.05 0.78 -1.68
C LEU A 490 -19.35 -0.51 -0.91
N PRO A 491 -19.14 -1.69 -1.53
CA PRO A 491 -19.39 -2.94 -0.85
C PRO A 491 -18.46 -3.11 0.36
N VAL A 492 -19.01 -3.75 1.40
CA VAL A 492 -18.25 -4.18 2.58
C VAL A 492 -17.41 -5.40 2.21
N PRO A 493 -16.20 -5.57 2.74
CA PRO A 493 -15.41 -6.78 2.51
C PRO A 493 -16.17 -8.03 2.96
N LEU A 494 -15.99 -9.17 2.26
CA LEU A 494 -16.65 -10.43 2.65
C LEU A 494 -16.24 -10.91 4.04
N THR A 495 -15.01 -10.60 4.46
CA THR A 495 -14.53 -10.79 5.84
C THR A 495 -15.32 -10.00 6.89
N GLY A 496 -16.22 -9.11 6.48
CA GLY A 496 -16.70 -8.01 7.29
C GLY A 496 -15.62 -6.93 7.41
N ARG A 497 -15.99 -5.79 8.00
CA ARG A 497 -15.00 -4.76 8.31
C ARG A 497 -14.04 -5.28 9.37
N GLN A 498 -12.75 -5.23 9.08
CA GLN A 498 -11.72 -5.75 9.96
C GLN A 498 -10.93 -4.62 10.61
N PHE A 499 -10.57 -4.85 11.87
CA PHE A 499 -9.55 -4.10 12.55
C PHE A 499 -8.41 -5.03 12.93
N GLY A 500 -7.19 -4.56 12.75
CA GLY A 500 -6.00 -5.26 13.22
C GLY A 500 -5.06 -4.32 13.95
N THR A 501 -4.33 -4.85 14.90
CA THR A 501 -3.44 -4.07 15.74
C THR A 501 -1.99 -4.33 15.32
N TYR A 502 -1.22 -3.26 15.18
CA TYR A 502 0.21 -3.28 14.92
C TYR A 502 0.95 -2.83 16.17
N TYR A 503 2.00 -3.56 16.52
CA TYR A 503 2.94 -3.18 17.54
C TYR A 503 4.30 -2.86 16.92
N ALA A 504 4.73 -1.62 17.05
CA ALA A 504 6.05 -1.17 16.62
C ALA A 504 6.84 -0.66 17.83
N ARG A 505 8.02 -1.25 18.04
CA ARG A 505 9.00 -0.84 19.05
C ARG A 505 10.06 0.04 18.40
N GLY A 506 10.01 1.35 18.68
CA GLY A 506 11.07 2.30 18.32
C GLY A 506 12.17 2.38 19.37
N GLU A 507 13.26 3.10 19.09
CA GLU A 507 14.29 3.44 20.07
C GLU A 507 13.70 4.38 21.14
N GLY A 508 13.10 3.80 22.19
CA GLY A 508 12.59 4.51 23.37
C GLY A 508 11.08 4.69 23.44
N ASN A 509 10.33 4.60 22.33
CA ASN A 509 8.86 4.70 22.32
C ASN A 509 8.20 3.45 21.73
N GLN A 510 7.27 2.87 22.49
CA GLN A 510 6.36 1.84 21.99
C GLN A 510 5.15 2.51 21.33
N SER A 511 4.74 2.01 20.17
CA SER A 511 3.56 2.53 19.48
C SER A 511 2.63 1.41 19.05
N LEU A 512 1.34 1.73 19.14
CA LEU A 512 0.26 0.86 18.70
C LEU A 512 -0.46 1.55 17.54
N SER A 513 -0.58 0.87 16.41
CA SER A 513 -1.39 1.33 15.28
C SER A 513 -2.54 0.36 15.03
N LEU A 514 -3.60 0.85 14.40
CA LEU A 514 -4.78 0.09 14.00
C LEU A 514 -4.88 0.08 12.48
N PHE A 515 -4.90 -1.09 11.88
CA PHE A 515 -5.33 -1.29 10.52
C PHE A 515 -6.86 -1.31 10.45
N ALA A 516 -7.47 -0.47 9.63
CA ALA A 516 -8.90 -0.31 9.45
C ALA A 516 -9.28 -0.64 8.00
N TYR A 517 -9.88 -1.81 7.80
CA TYR A 517 -10.36 -2.29 6.51
C TYR A 517 -11.88 -2.16 6.41
N THR A 518 -12.33 -1.16 5.65
CA THR A 518 -13.69 -0.62 5.71
C THR A 518 -14.57 -1.04 4.54
N ASN A 519 -14.05 -0.98 3.32
CA ASN A 519 -14.78 -1.22 2.07
C ASN A 519 -13.84 -1.78 0.99
N ILE A 520 -14.41 -2.36 -0.07
CA ILE A 520 -13.68 -2.82 -1.25
C ILE A 520 -13.39 -1.62 -2.17
N GLY A 521 -12.18 -1.05 -2.07
CA GLY A 521 -11.83 0.21 -2.72
C GLY A 521 -11.87 0.16 -4.25
N ARG A 522 -11.41 -0.93 -4.86
CA ARG A 522 -11.40 -1.15 -6.31
C ARG A 522 -12.76 -1.01 -6.98
N CYS A 523 -13.84 -1.30 -6.26
CA CYS A 523 -15.21 -1.11 -6.76
C CYS A 523 -15.52 0.35 -7.08
N TYR A 524 -14.80 1.31 -6.49
CA TYR A 524 -14.95 2.72 -6.82
C TYR A 524 -14.63 3.01 -8.30
N VAL A 525 -13.56 2.40 -8.83
CA VAL A 525 -13.13 2.59 -10.23
C VAL A 525 -13.93 1.68 -11.16
N LEU A 526 -14.05 0.39 -10.81
CA LEU A 526 -14.71 -0.62 -11.65
C LEU A 526 -16.20 -0.28 -11.90
N ASN A 527 -16.86 0.28 -10.89
CA ASN A 527 -18.28 0.63 -10.95
C ASN A 527 -18.51 2.13 -11.11
N PHE A 528 -17.50 2.93 -11.45
CA PHE A 528 -17.66 4.40 -11.48
C PHE A 528 -18.81 4.87 -12.39
N HIS A 529 -19.07 4.15 -13.48
CA HIS A 529 -20.13 4.45 -14.46
C HIS A 529 -21.56 4.24 -13.92
N ASN A 530 -21.74 3.50 -12.83
CA ASN A 530 -23.04 3.23 -12.22
C ASN A 530 -23.05 3.39 -10.68
N LEU A 531 -21.97 3.95 -10.11
CA LEU A 531 -21.69 3.96 -8.67
C LEU A 531 -22.83 4.59 -7.87
N LEU A 532 -23.38 5.70 -8.36
CA LEU A 532 -24.47 6.45 -7.72
C LEU A 532 -25.83 6.24 -8.39
N THR A 533 -25.92 5.35 -9.37
CA THR A 533 -27.15 5.21 -10.19
C THR A 533 -28.32 4.68 -9.39
N SER A 534 -28.10 3.74 -8.47
CA SER A 534 -29.16 3.22 -7.59
C SER A 534 -29.71 4.25 -6.60
N LEU A 535 -28.89 5.24 -6.21
CA LEU A 535 -29.27 6.30 -5.27
C LEU A 535 -29.91 7.50 -5.96
N THR A 536 -29.39 7.89 -7.12
CA THR A 536 -29.79 9.12 -7.80
C THR A 536 -30.81 8.89 -8.92
N GLY A 537 -30.97 7.65 -9.38
CA GLY A 537 -31.72 7.30 -10.59
C GLY A 537 -31.07 7.80 -11.89
N ARG A 538 -29.88 8.42 -11.81
CA ARG A 538 -29.16 8.96 -12.96
C ARG A 538 -28.05 8.01 -13.39
N ARG A 539 -27.88 7.84 -14.70
CA ARG A 539 -26.71 7.15 -15.26
C ARG A 539 -25.45 7.95 -14.91
N GLY A 540 -24.38 7.26 -14.50
CA GLY A 540 -23.07 7.89 -14.29
C GLY A 540 -22.34 8.17 -15.60
N SER A 541 -21.13 8.72 -15.48
CA SER A 541 -20.27 9.04 -16.62
C SER A 541 -19.88 7.81 -17.44
N ASN A 542 -19.60 7.98 -18.73
CA ASN A 542 -18.96 6.93 -19.53
C ASN A 542 -17.50 6.79 -19.09
N VAL A 543 -17.02 5.56 -18.90
CA VAL A 543 -15.70 5.31 -18.33
C VAL A 543 -14.79 4.61 -19.33
N LEU A 544 -13.59 5.16 -19.52
CA LEU A 544 -12.49 4.52 -20.24
C LEU A 544 -11.33 4.26 -19.27
N ALA A 545 -11.03 2.99 -19.02
CA ALA A 545 -9.90 2.60 -18.17
C ALA A 545 -8.73 2.13 -19.05
N LEU A 546 -7.57 2.79 -18.92
CA LEU A 546 -6.36 2.46 -19.67
C LEU A 546 -5.30 1.88 -18.73
N SER A 547 -4.60 0.83 -19.16
CA SER A 547 -3.43 0.33 -18.44
C SER A 547 -2.50 -0.46 -19.35
N GLY A 548 -1.21 -0.47 -19.00
CA GLY A 548 -0.18 -1.25 -19.69
C GLY A 548 -0.04 -2.68 -19.19
N THR A 549 -0.59 -3.00 -18.01
CA THR A 549 -0.37 -4.28 -17.28
C THR A 549 -1.66 -4.89 -16.72
N SER A 550 -2.83 -4.37 -17.09
CA SER A 550 -4.11 -4.74 -16.48
C SER A 550 -4.64 -6.14 -16.80
N TYR A 551 -4.06 -6.88 -17.73
CA TYR A 551 -4.50 -8.23 -18.09
C TYR A 551 -3.46 -9.29 -17.71
N LEU A 552 -3.28 -9.49 -16.40
CA LEU A 552 -2.50 -10.60 -15.83
C LEU A 552 -3.43 -11.50 -15.00
N PRO A 553 -4.20 -12.43 -15.61
CA PRO A 553 -5.29 -13.16 -14.95
C PRO A 553 -4.97 -13.70 -13.54
N ASP A 554 -3.78 -14.24 -13.35
CA ASP A 554 -3.35 -14.80 -12.07
C ASP A 554 -2.93 -13.76 -11.02
N SER A 555 -2.65 -12.50 -11.41
CA SER A 555 -2.19 -11.45 -10.49
C SER A 555 -3.34 -10.75 -9.79
N THR A 556 -3.32 -10.80 -8.47
CA THR A 556 -4.29 -10.11 -7.61
C THR A 556 -4.06 -8.60 -7.48
N ALA A 557 -2.83 -8.15 -7.74
CA ALA A 557 -2.41 -6.75 -7.68
C ALA A 557 -2.61 -6.00 -9.00
N PHE A 558 -2.36 -6.63 -10.15
CA PHE A 558 -2.35 -5.96 -11.45
C PHE A 558 -3.58 -6.24 -12.31
N HIS A 559 -4.27 -7.37 -12.11
CA HIS A 559 -5.43 -7.70 -12.92
C HIS A 559 -6.62 -6.80 -12.58
N VAL A 560 -7.10 -6.05 -13.56
CA VAL A 560 -8.28 -5.18 -13.42
C VAL A 560 -9.54 -5.87 -13.93
N GLY A 561 -9.41 -6.65 -15.01
CA GLY A 561 -10.50 -7.34 -15.66
C GLY A 561 -10.16 -7.64 -17.12
N ARG A 562 -11.12 -8.21 -17.86
CA ARG A 562 -10.97 -8.48 -19.29
C ARG A 562 -11.09 -7.18 -20.10
N PRO A 563 -10.07 -6.79 -20.89
CA PRO A 563 -10.14 -5.60 -21.72
C PRO A 563 -11.12 -5.78 -22.89
N HIS A 564 -11.82 -4.70 -23.24
CA HIS A 564 -12.65 -4.64 -24.45
C HIS A 564 -11.82 -4.45 -25.73
N TYR A 565 -10.68 -3.77 -25.61
CA TYR A 565 -9.79 -3.43 -26.72
C TYR A 565 -8.32 -3.54 -26.29
N VAL A 566 -7.44 -3.89 -27.22
CA VAL A 566 -5.99 -3.92 -27.02
C VAL A 566 -5.33 -2.93 -27.98
N LEU A 567 -4.60 -1.96 -27.44
CA LEU A 567 -3.75 -1.06 -28.24
C LEU A 567 -2.45 -1.79 -28.60
N LEU A 568 -2.30 -2.11 -29.89
CA LEU A 568 -1.13 -2.75 -30.47
C LEU A 568 0.01 -1.72 -30.62
N PRO A 569 1.27 -2.08 -30.34
CA PRO A 569 2.41 -1.24 -30.67
C PRO A 569 2.71 -1.28 -32.18
N HIS A 570 3.68 -0.48 -32.64
CA HIS A 570 4.26 -0.67 -33.96
C HIS A 570 5.07 -1.98 -34.03
N GLN A 571 5.18 -2.58 -35.21
CA GLN A 571 5.89 -3.86 -35.37
C GLN A 571 7.38 -3.73 -34.97
N GLU A 572 8.03 -2.62 -35.35
CA GLU A 572 9.41 -2.33 -34.96
C GLU A 572 9.63 -2.31 -33.44
N ASP A 573 8.65 -1.81 -32.68
CA ASP A 573 8.71 -1.83 -31.21
C ASP A 573 8.61 -3.26 -30.67
N SER A 574 7.76 -4.10 -31.26
CA SER A 574 7.61 -5.52 -30.88
C SER A 574 8.88 -6.31 -31.16
N ASP A 575 9.48 -6.11 -32.33
CA ASP A 575 10.71 -6.80 -32.73
C ASP A 575 11.88 -6.41 -31.80
N ALA A 576 12.00 -5.13 -31.45
CA ALA A 576 12.99 -4.65 -30.49
C ALA A 576 12.81 -5.24 -29.08
N ILE A 577 11.57 -5.51 -28.66
CA ILE A 577 11.31 -6.21 -27.39
C ILE A 577 11.81 -7.65 -27.46
N ALA A 578 11.55 -8.35 -28.57
CA ALA A 578 11.98 -9.73 -28.76
C ALA A 578 13.52 -9.88 -28.82
N GLU A 579 14.24 -8.85 -29.29
CA GLU A 579 15.71 -8.78 -29.28
C GLU A 579 16.33 -8.49 -27.90
N SER A 580 15.52 -8.25 -26.86
CA SER A 580 16.04 -7.94 -25.53
C SER A 580 16.65 -9.17 -24.86
N LEU A 581 17.74 -8.97 -24.10
CA LEU A 581 18.47 -10.04 -23.44
C LEU A 581 18.03 -10.17 -21.97
N PHE A 582 17.62 -11.37 -21.57
CA PHE A 582 17.48 -11.73 -20.16
C PHE A 582 18.54 -12.75 -19.76
N ALA A 583 19.19 -12.55 -18.61
CA ALA A 583 20.22 -13.45 -18.12
C ALA A 583 20.11 -13.68 -16.61
N PHE A 584 20.34 -14.92 -16.16
CA PHE A 584 20.55 -15.24 -14.76
C PHE A 584 22.04 -15.14 -14.42
N LEU A 585 22.38 -14.32 -13.42
CA LEU A 585 23.76 -13.98 -13.07
C LEU A 585 23.99 -14.06 -11.54
N PRO A 586 23.87 -15.25 -10.93
CA PRO A 586 24.11 -15.42 -9.51
C PRO A 586 25.56 -15.05 -9.15
N GLN A 587 25.75 -14.37 -8.03
CA GLN A 587 27.08 -14.07 -7.48
C GLN A 587 27.44 -15.07 -6.38
N TYR A 588 28.74 -15.32 -6.18
CA TYR A 588 29.25 -16.28 -5.21
C TYR A 588 30.13 -15.59 -4.16
N ASP A 589 30.06 -16.04 -2.91
CA ASP A 589 30.93 -15.55 -1.85
C ASP A 589 32.34 -16.15 -1.94
N SER A 590 33.24 -15.73 -1.05
CA SER A 590 34.63 -16.22 -1.01
C SER A 590 34.74 -17.73 -0.79
N ASN A 591 33.69 -18.39 -0.30
CA ASN A 591 33.63 -19.84 -0.10
C ASN A 591 32.91 -20.56 -1.24
N ASN A 592 32.74 -19.88 -2.39
CA ASN A 592 32.01 -20.36 -3.55
C ASN A 592 30.54 -20.74 -3.25
N LYS A 593 29.92 -20.14 -2.22
CA LYS A 593 28.49 -20.33 -1.94
C LYS A 593 27.68 -19.23 -2.62
N PRO A 594 26.53 -19.56 -3.24
CA PRO A 594 25.71 -18.56 -3.91
C PRO A 594 25.19 -17.51 -2.92
N ILE A 595 25.35 -16.23 -3.27
CA ILE A 595 24.91 -15.09 -2.46
C ILE A 595 23.40 -14.93 -2.63
N ARG A 596 22.69 -15.31 -1.58
CA ARG A 596 21.24 -15.14 -1.46
C ARG A 596 20.94 -13.93 -0.58
N ILE A 597 20.17 -12.97 -1.09
CA ILE A 597 19.69 -11.82 -0.32
C ILE A 597 18.24 -12.03 0.08
N SER A 598 17.38 -12.34 -0.89
CA SER A 598 15.95 -12.50 -0.65
C SER A 598 15.64 -13.73 0.21
N GLY A 599 14.89 -13.51 1.29
CA GLY A 599 14.59 -14.52 2.30
C GLY A 599 15.68 -14.69 3.36
N THR A 600 16.70 -13.82 3.39
CA THR A 600 17.59 -13.69 4.55
C THR A 600 17.02 -12.67 5.54
N GLY A 601 17.32 -12.83 6.83
CA GLY A 601 16.85 -11.89 7.86
C GLY A 601 17.41 -10.49 7.66
N GLN A 602 16.63 -9.45 8.02
CA GLN A 602 16.96 -8.02 7.77
C GLN A 602 18.38 -7.63 8.21
N SER A 603 18.87 -8.19 9.34
CA SER A 603 20.21 -7.92 9.86
C SER A 603 21.37 -8.37 8.95
N LYS A 604 21.12 -9.32 8.04
CA LYS A 604 22.12 -9.87 7.11
C LYS A 604 22.00 -9.31 5.68
N VAL A 605 20.95 -8.55 5.39
CA VAL A 605 20.67 -8.07 4.02
C VAL A 605 21.76 -7.12 3.53
N LEU A 606 22.15 -6.13 4.35
CA LEU A 606 23.16 -5.14 3.96
C LEU A 606 24.55 -5.74 3.75
N SER A 607 24.95 -6.72 4.58
CA SER A 607 26.24 -7.40 4.43
C SER A 607 26.28 -8.31 3.20
N ARG A 608 25.17 -8.99 2.87
CA ARG A 608 25.04 -9.78 1.65
C ARG A 608 25.04 -8.91 0.39
N LEU A 609 24.36 -7.76 0.43
CA LEU A 609 24.41 -6.76 -0.65
C LEU A 609 25.84 -6.26 -0.88
N GLU A 610 26.59 -5.96 0.18
CA GLU A 610 27.98 -5.54 0.08
C GLU A 610 28.86 -6.60 -0.61
N GLN A 611 28.73 -7.87 -0.24
CA GLN A 611 29.43 -8.97 -0.90
C GLN A 611 29.07 -9.08 -2.40
N MET A 612 27.77 -9.00 -2.73
CA MET A 612 27.29 -9.06 -4.11
C MET A 612 27.86 -7.92 -4.95
N ILE A 613 27.86 -6.69 -4.41
CA ILE A 613 28.38 -5.51 -5.10
C ILE A 613 29.89 -5.61 -5.31
N GLY A 614 30.64 -6.14 -4.34
CA GLY A 614 32.07 -6.40 -4.50
C GLY A 614 32.37 -7.29 -5.71
N GLN A 615 31.59 -8.35 -5.91
CA GLN A 615 31.75 -9.27 -7.06
C GLN A 615 31.31 -8.63 -8.38
N LEU A 616 30.17 -7.93 -8.38
CA LEU A 616 29.63 -7.30 -9.59
C LEU A 616 30.49 -6.15 -10.11
N ALA A 617 31.00 -5.30 -9.21
CA ALA A 617 31.83 -4.16 -9.57
C ALA A 617 33.26 -4.59 -9.90
N GLY A 618 33.80 -5.58 -9.17
CA GLY A 618 35.21 -5.96 -9.26
C GLY A 618 36.18 -4.84 -8.88
N ALA A 619 37.48 -5.12 -8.88
CA ALA A 619 38.49 -4.11 -8.56
C ALA A 619 38.49 -2.99 -9.61
N ASN A 620 38.38 -1.74 -9.16
CA ASN A 620 38.32 -0.53 -10.00
C ASN A 620 37.26 -0.59 -11.11
N GLY A 621 36.12 -1.23 -10.85
CA GLY A 621 35.02 -1.32 -11.80
C GLY A 621 35.25 -2.27 -12.98
N ARG A 622 36.29 -3.12 -12.95
CA ARG A 622 36.58 -4.08 -14.05
C ARG A 622 35.71 -5.33 -14.05
N GLY A 623 34.80 -5.45 -13.08
CA GLY A 623 33.81 -6.52 -13.01
C GLY A 623 32.71 -6.39 -14.07
N HIS A 624 31.66 -7.18 -13.91
CA HIS A 624 30.56 -7.27 -14.88
C HIS A 624 29.86 -5.94 -15.15
N LEU A 625 29.72 -5.06 -14.14
CA LEU A 625 29.09 -3.75 -14.31
C LEU A 625 29.89 -2.86 -15.27
N GLY A 626 31.21 -2.76 -15.11
CA GLY A 626 32.04 -1.95 -16.01
C GLY A 626 32.15 -2.54 -17.41
N GLN A 627 32.28 -3.86 -17.53
CA GLN A 627 32.28 -4.55 -18.82
C GLN A 627 30.98 -4.31 -19.59
N THR A 628 29.83 -4.32 -18.89
CA THR A 628 28.53 -4.04 -19.52
C THR A 628 28.45 -2.59 -19.97
N LEU A 629 28.90 -1.63 -19.15
CA LEU A 629 28.92 -0.22 -19.50
C LEU A 629 29.81 0.07 -20.71
N GLU A 630 30.98 -0.57 -20.78
CA GLU A 630 31.88 -0.47 -21.93
C GLU A 630 31.29 -1.11 -23.19
N SER A 631 30.68 -2.29 -23.06
CA SER A 631 29.97 -2.96 -24.16
C SER A 631 28.84 -2.09 -24.73
N LEU A 632 28.03 -1.46 -23.88
CA LEU A 632 26.97 -0.54 -24.31
C LEU A 632 27.55 0.69 -25.01
N LYS A 633 28.66 1.25 -24.48
CA LYS A 633 29.36 2.38 -25.08
C LYS A 633 29.94 2.04 -26.45
N GLN A 634 30.46 0.83 -26.63
CA GLN A 634 30.97 0.35 -27.93
C GLN A 634 29.82 0.12 -28.91
N ALA A 635 28.70 -0.46 -28.48
CA ALA A 635 27.52 -0.66 -29.31
C ALA A 635 26.92 0.66 -29.85
N GLY A 636 27.04 1.76 -29.10
CA GLY A 636 26.61 3.09 -29.55
C GLY A 636 27.54 3.78 -30.56
N LYS A 637 28.77 3.28 -30.79
CA LYS A 637 29.81 3.95 -31.62
C LYS A 637 29.91 3.43 -33.06
N LEU A 638 28.90 2.72 -33.56
CA LEU A 638 28.92 2.12 -34.90
C LEU A 638 29.16 3.18 -36.02
N PRO A 639 29.88 2.84 -37.12
CA PRO A 639 30.17 3.76 -38.23
C PRO A 639 28.89 4.31 -38.88
N ASP A 640 28.94 5.53 -39.43
CA ASP A 640 27.79 6.26 -39.99
C ASP A 640 26.93 5.45 -40.99
N ASN A 641 27.54 4.50 -41.69
CA ASN A 641 26.89 3.69 -42.72
C ASN A 641 26.09 2.50 -42.16
N GLN A 642 26.17 2.25 -40.84
CA GLN A 642 25.48 1.19 -40.10
C GLN A 642 24.88 1.72 -38.78
N LYS A 643 24.57 3.02 -38.71
CA LYS A 643 23.97 3.64 -37.51
C LYS A 643 22.57 3.10 -37.25
N ASN A 644 22.51 2.00 -36.52
CA ASN A 644 21.31 1.63 -35.80
C ASN A 644 21.29 2.52 -34.56
N TYR A 645 20.48 3.60 -34.57
CA TYR A 645 20.30 4.56 -33.45
C TYR A 645 19.68 3.93 -32.18
N THR A 646 19.85 2.62 -32.04
CA THR A 646 19.23 1.74 -31.07
C THR A 646 19.99 1.75 -29.76
N TRP A 647 21.32 1.88 -29.79
CA TRP A 647 22.21 1.89 -28.61
C TRP A 647 22.92 3.23 -28.35
N ASP A 648 22.70 4.23 -29.21
CA ASP A 648 23.32 5.55 -29.10
C ASP A 648 22.88 6.31 -27.84
N ASP A 649 23.83 6.85 -27.07
CA ASP A 649 23.63 7.49 -25.76
C ASP A 649 22.78 6.63 -24.79
N ARG A 650 23.04 5.32 -24.71
CA ARG A 650 22.37 4.38 -23.79
C ARG A 650 23.31 3.59 -22.87
N ASP A 651 24.53 4.09 -22.68
CA ASP A 651 25.57 3.52 -21.82
C ASP A 651 25.30 3.71 -20.31
N ARG A 652 24.08 3.42 -19.86
CA ARG A 652 23.63 3.63 -18.48
C ARG A 652 23.02 2.35 -17.88
N LEU A 653 23.28 2.13 -16.59
CA LEU A 653 22.85 0.98 -15.81
C LEU A 653 21.86 1.39 -14.72
N LEU A 654 20.81 0.58 -14.56
CA LEU A 654 19.82 0.73 -13.50
C LEU A 654 19.87 -0.46 -12.54
N LEU A 655 20.08 -0.21 -11.25
CA LEU A 655 20.21 -1.23 -10.22
C LEU A 655 19.01 -1.16 -9.28
N PHE A 656 18.19 -2.21 -9.26
CA PHE A 656 17.01 -2.31 -8.43
C PHE A 656 17.28 -2.98 -7.08
N VAL A 657 16.83 -2.30 -6.04
CA VAL A 657 16.78 -2.75 -4.64
C VAL A 657 15.36 -2.63 -4.09
N ASN A 658 15.13 -2.96 -2.82
CA ASN A 658 13.80 -2.93 -2.21
C ASN A 658 13.49 -1.63 -1.44
N SER A 659 14.48 -0.84 -1.01
CA SER A 659 14.24 0.40 -0.25
C SER A 659 15.21 1.54 -0.58
N TYR A 660 14.82 2.78 -0.27
CA TYR A 660 15.68 3.97 -0.48
C TYR A 660 16.96 3.90 0.35
N GLU A 661 16.88 3.33 1.56
CA GLU A 661 18.04 3.07 2.43
C GLU A 661 19.03 2.10 1.76
N GLN A 662 18.52 1.00 1.20
CA GLN A 662 19.35 0.07 0.43
C GLN A 662 19.96 0.75 -0.80
N ALA A 663 19.23 1.66 -1.44
CA ALA A 663 19.72 2.35 -2.63
C ALA A 663 20.91 3.25 -2.29
N LYS A 664 20.81 4.02 -1.21
CA LYS A 664 21.93 4.81 -0.67
C LYS A 664 23.12 3.92 -0.32
N TRP A 665 22.88 2.87 0.47
CA TRP A 665 23.94 1.97 0.94
C TRP A 665 24.70 1.31 -0.22
N VAL A 666 23.98 0.78 -1.20
CA VAL A 666 24.57 0.16 -2.40
C VAL A 666 25.38 1.17 -3.21
N ALA A 667 24.88 2.39 -3.40
CA ALA A 667 25.60 3.43 -4.12
C ALA A 667 26.87 3.90 -3.38
N ASP A 668 26.85 4.01 -2.05
CA ASP A 668 28.03 4.29 -1.23
C ASP A 668 29.09 3.20 -1.42
N LYS A 669 28.69 1.92 -1.35
CA LYS A 669 29.62 0.78 -1.52
C LYS A 669 30.16 0.67 -2.94
N LEU A 670 29.35 0.94 -3.97
CA LEU A 670 29.83 1.00 -5.35
C LEU A 670 30.90 2.08 -5.55
N ARG A 671 30.74 3.24 -4.92
CA ARG A 671 31.73 4.34 -5.00
C ARG A 671 33.08 3.99 -4.36
N LEU A 672 33.07 3.15 -3.32
CA LEU A 672 34.31 2.63 -2.73
C LEU A 672 35.04 1.65 -3.68
N GLN A 673 34.29 0.87 -4.45
CA GLN A 673 34.84 -0.09 -5.41
C GLN A 673 35.23 0.55 -6.75
N TRP A 674 34.74 1.77 -7.03
CA TRP A 674 34.98 2.51 -8.28
C TRP A 674 35.41 3.97 -8.03
N PRO A 675 36.63 4.21 -7.48
CA PRO A 675 37.05 5.54 -7.02
C PRO A 675 37.13 6.59 -8.13
N ASP A 676 37.58 6.20 -9.33
CA ASP A 676 37.79 7.11 -10.46
C ASP A 676 36.48 7.61 -11.08
N GLN A 677 35.34 7.02 -10.71
CA GLN A 677 34.04 7.22 -11.34
C GLN A 677 32.93 7.47 -10.31
N GLN A 678 33.25 8.08 -9.17
CA GLN A 678 32.25 8.29 -8.12
C GLN A 678 31.10 9.21 -8.55
N SER A 679 31.37 10.21 -9.38
CA SER A 679 30.38 11.19 -9.83
C SER A 679 29.31 10.61 -10.77
N MET A 680 29.58 9.48 -11.43
CA MET A 680 28.60 8.82 -12.30
C MET A 680 27.62 7.90 -11.54
N ILE A 681 27.90 7.58 -10.27
CA ILE A 681 27.07 6.70 -9.44
C ILE A 681 26.15 7.57 -8.60
N LYS A 682 24.83 7.43 -8.83
CA LYS A 682 23.80 8.16 -8.10
C LYS A 682 22.77 7.22 -7.48
N TYR A 683 22.08 7.70 -6.45
CA TYR A 683 20.95 6.99 -5.86
C TYR A 683 19.71 7.87 -5.75
N LEU A 684 18.55 7.22 -5.81
CA LEU A 684 17.26 7.88 -5.72
C LEU A 684 16.89 8.16 -4.25
N VAL A 685 16.21 9.27 -3.99
CA VAL A 685 15.64 9.65 -2.68
C VAL A 685 14.17 10.05 -2.85
N ALA A 686 13.34 9.80 -1.84
CA ALA A 686 11.92 10.17 -1.84
C ALA A 686 11.70 11.69 -1.83
N ASP A 687 10.56 12.15 -2.36
CA ASP A 687 10.25 13.58 -2.48
C ASP A 687 9.90 14.27 -1.14
N ASN A 688 9.48 13.50 -0.12
CA ASN A 688 8.94 14.02 1.14
C ASN A 688 9.34 13.16 2.37
N ASP A 689 10.48 13.44 2.99
CA ASP A 689 10.78 12.99 4.36
C ASP A 689 10.37 14.07 5.39
N GLU A 690 9.09 14.47 5.39
CA GLU A 690 8.55 15.39 6.42
C GLU A 690 7.58 14.70 7.43
N GLN A 691 7.19 13.43 7.24
CA GLN A 691 6.24 12.74 8.17
C GLN A 691 6.87 11.78 9.19
N THR A 692 8.15 11.40 9.07
CA THR A 692 8.88 10.63 10.08
C THR A 692 9.84 11.55 10.84
N SER A 693 9.38 12.06 11.98
CA SER A 693 10.12 13.00 12.85
C SER A 693 11.32 12.39 13.60
N GLU A 694 11.84 11.22 13.19
CA GLU A 694 12.91 10.54 13.94
C GLU A 694 14.13 10.13 13.09
N ASN A 695 14.07 10.21 11.76
CA ASN A 695 15.21 9.90 10.87
C ASN A 695 15.42 10.98 9.79
N GLN A 696 15.49 12.25 10.18
CA GLN A 696 15.93 13.31 9.28
C GLN A 696 17.42 13.13 8.95
N VAL A 697 17.73 12.47 7.84
CA VAL A 697 19.05 12.62 7.22
C VAL A 697 19.06 14.00 6.58
N SER A 698 19.51 15.01 7.33
CA SER A 698 19.82 16.33 6.78
C SER A 698 20.92 16.14 5.74
N LEU A 699 20.55 16.08 4.45
CA LEU A 699 21.47 15.82 3.35
C LEU A 699 22.60 16.86 3.38
N THR A 700 23.85 16.41 3.52
CA THR A 700 25.00 17.31 3.50
C THR A 700 25.17 17.93 2.11
N LYS A 701 25.90 19.05 1.97
CA LYS A 701 26.20 19.64 0.66
C LYS A 701 26.90 18.65 -0.29
N ALA A 702 27.65 17.68 0.25
CA ALA A 702 28.31 16.63 -0.52
C ALA A 702 27.32 15.56 -1.02
N ASP A 703 26.32 15.18 -0.21
CA ASP A 703 25.30 14.19 -0.61
C ASP A 703 24.47 14.66 -1.81
N LYS A 704 24.19 15.97 -1.92
CA LYS A 704 23.40 16.55 -3.01
C LYS A 704 23.94 16.27 -4.41
N VAL A 705 25.25 16.04 -4.55
CA VAL A 705 25.87 15.73 -5.86
C VAL A 705 25.53 14.30 -6.32
N PHE A 706 25.36 13.39 -5.35
CA PHE A 706 25.14 11.96 -5.58
C PHE A 706 23.66 11.55 -5.51
N THR A 707 22.78 12.46 -5.10
CA THR A 707 21.34 12.19 -4.98
C THR A 707 20.56 12.62 -6.21
N VAL A 708 19.55 11.85 -6.55
CA VAL A 708 18.48 12.23 -7.49
C VAL A 708 17.17 12.19 -6.71
N LEU A 709 16.40 13.27 -6.72
CA LEU A 709 15.05 13.26 -6.17
C LEU A 709 14.14 12.48 -7.11
N ARG A 710 13.14 11.80 -6.55
CA ARG A 710 12.17 11.03 -7.34
C ARG A 710 11.47 11.92 -8.38
N ALA A 711 11.10 13.14 -8.03
CA ALA A 711 10.51 14.12 -8.95
C ALA A 711 11.41 14.49 -10.13
N ASP A 712 12.73 14.41 -9.97
CA ASP A 712 13.72 14.82 -10.97
C ASP A 712 14.29 13.65 -11.78
N ILE A 713 13.79 12.44 -11.58
CA ILE A 713 14.39 11.22 -12.15
C ILE A 713 14.38 11.20 -13.70
N GLU A 714 13.40 11.83 -14.35
CA GLU A 714 13.33 11.94 -15.82
C GLU A 714 14.58 12.61 -16.41
N GLN A 715 15.26 13.43 -15.61
CA GLN A 715 16.43 14.20 -16.02
C GLN A 715 17.74 13.44 -15.82
N PHE A 716 17.72 12.24 -15.21
CA PHE A 716 18.93 11.48 -14.87
C PHE A 716 19.92 11.40 -16.04
N ALA A 717 19.43 11.21 -17.27
CA ALA A 717 20.24 11.12 -18.48
C ALA A 717 21.16 12.34 -18.71
N ARG A 718 20.78 13.53 -18.21
CA ARG A 718 21.50 14.80 -18.35
C ARG A 718 22.43 15.12 -17.17
N THR A 719 22.30 14.39 -16.06
CA THR A 719 23.04 14.68 -14.82
C THR A 719 24.49 14.20 -14.83
N GLY A 720 24.98 13.68 -15.97
CA GLY A 720 26.27 12.98 -16.10
C GLY A 720 26.29 11.58 -15.47
N GLY A 721 25.22 11.19 -14.75
CA GLY A 721 25.07 9.87 -14.15
C GLY A 721 25.07 8.75 -15.19
N ARG A 722 25.75 7.65 -14.84
CA ARG A 722 25.76 6.40 -15.63
C ARG A 722 25.21 5.21 -14.87
N VAL A 723 25.26 5.22 -13.55
CA VAL A 723 24.71 4.17 -12.69
C VAL A 723 23.69 4.80 -11.76
N LEU A 724 22.44 4.34 -11.82
CA LEU A 724 21.39 4.73 -10.89
C LEU A 724 20.99 3.55 -10.02
N VAL A 725 21.02 3.74 -8.70
CA VAL A 725 20.49 2.76 -7.75
C VAL A 725 19.15 3.26 -7.21
N ALA A 726 18.12 2.43 -7.27
CA ALA A 726 16.79 2.85 -6.86
C ALA A 726 15.90 1.69 -6.40
N PRO A 727 14.89 1.97 -5.55
CA PRO A 727 13.86 0.99 -5.25
C PRO A 727 13.04 0.65 -6.50
N LEU A 728 12.70 -0.63 -6.71
CA LEU A 728 11.85 -1.05 -7.84
C LEU A 728 10.49 -0.32 -7.83
N SER A 729 9.91 -0.15 -6.64
CA SER A 729 8.63 0.55 -6.45
C SER A 729 8.66 2.04 -6.79
N ALA A 730 9.84 2.67 -6.80
CA ALA A 730 9.98 4.11 -7.04
C ALA A 730 10.01 4.47 -8.54
N ILE A 731 10.55 3.57 -9.38
CA ILE A 731 10.78 3.78 -10.83
C ILE A 731 9.72 3.10 -11.70
N GLY A 732 8.90 2.20 -11.14
CA GLY A 732 7.94 1.42 -11.91
C GLY A 732 6.89 2.23 -12.71
N ARG A 733 6.47 3.42 -12.26
CA ARG A 733 5.35 4.18 -12.86
C ARG A 733 5.60 5.71 -12.91
N GLY A 734 4.99 6.38 -13.89
CA GLY A 734 4.98 7.85 -14.01
C GLY A 734 6.18 8.55 -14.67
N PHE A 735 7.33 7.89 -14.80
CA PHE A 735 8.55 8.56 -15.32
C PHE A 735 8.98 8.12 -16.72
N ASN A 736 9.52 9.09 -17.47
CA ASN A 736 10.00 8.99 -18.84
C ASN A 736 11.50 9.36 -18.90
N ILE A 737 12.39 8.40 -18.63
CA ILE A 737 13.85 8.67 -18.65
C ILE A 737 14.40 8.45 -20.06
N LEU A 738 14.47 9.54 -20.84
CA LEU A 738 14.85 9.52 -22.25
C LEU A 738 16.24 10.13 -22.49
N ASN A 739 16.94 9.65 -23.52
CA ASN A 739 18.19 10.23 -24.02
C ASN A 739 17.92 11.44 -24.94
N ALA A 740 18.97 12.03 -25.50
CA ALA A 740 18.86 13.19 -26.39
C ALA A 740 18.01 12.93 -27.65
N ASN A 741 17.92 11.67 -28.10
CA ASN A 741 17.17 11.24 -29.28
C ASN A 741 15.70 10.86 -28.97
N GLY A 742 15.23 11.07 -27.74
CA GLY A 742 13.86 10.70 -27.32
C GLY A 742 13.64 9.20 -27.11
N LYS A 743 14.71 8.39 -27.08
CA LYS A 743 14.68 6.95 -26.78
C LYS A 743 15.03 6.68 -25.32
N ALA A 744 14.77 5.48 -24.81
CA ALA A 744 15.08 5.13 -23.43
C ALA A 744 16.58 5.32 -23.10
N ALA A 745 16.90 6.02 -22.01
CA ALA A 745 18.30 6.37 -21.67
C ALA A 745 19.12 5.20 -21.10
N PHE A 746 18.47 4.20 -20.50
CA PHE A 746 19.12 3.03 -19.91
C PHE A 746 19.21 1.90 -20.93
N GLY A 747 20.41 1.30 -21.03
CA GLY A 747 20.67 0.13 -21.86
C GLY A 747 20.60 -1.19 -21.08
N ALA A 748 20.84 -1.17 -19.76
CA ALA A 748 20.80 -2.37 -18.93
C ALA A 748 20.18 -2.15 -17.55
N VAL A 749 19.60 -3.22 -17.00
CA VAL A 749 18.96 -3.27 -15.68
C VAL A 749 19.40 -4.50 -14.88
N TYR A 750 19.59 -4.34 -13.57
CA TYR A 750 19.99 -5.39 -12.65
C TYR A 750 18.98 -5.51 -11.51
N PHE A 751 18.38 -6.69 -11.36
CA PHE A 751 17.52 -7.02 -10.23
C PHE A 751 18.37 -7.64 -9.11
N LEU A 752 18.90 -6.80 -8.22
CA LEU A 752 19.78 -7.22 -7.12
C LEU A 752 19.02 -7.99 -6.04
N THR A 753 17.73 -7.70 -5.88
CA THR A 753 16.82 -8.36 -4.94
C THR A 753 15.53 -8.76 -5.65
N ARG A 754 14.82 -9.75 -5.11
CA ARG A 754 13.46 -10.07 -5.56
C ARG A 754 12.49 -9.03 -4.98
N PRO A 755 11.55 -8.51 -5.77
CA PRO A 755 10.49 -7.66 -5.24
C PRO A 755 9.47 -8.53 -4.52
N TYR A 756 9.67 -8.72 -3.22
CA TYR A 756 8.71 -9.39 -2.37
C TYR A 756 7.86 -8.33 -1.65
N PRO A 757 6.53 -8.45 -1.63
CA PRO A 757 5.74 -7.69 -0.65
C PRO A 757 6.26 -8.03 0.74
N HIS A 758 6.30 -7.05 1.63
CA HIS A 758 6.76 -7.29 2.98
C HIS A 758 5.83 -8.36 3.60
N PRO A 759 6.36 -9.45 4.19
CA PRO A 759 5.53 -10.40 4.92
C PRO A 759 4.75 -9.60 5.98
N HIS A 760 3.42 -9.73 6.00
CA HIS A 760 2.54 -8.97 6.90
C HIS A 760 2.21 -7.51 6.49
N ASP A 761 2.43 -7.11 5.23
CA ASP A 761 1.78 -5.91 4.69
C ASP A 761 0.28 -6.17 4.52
N THR A 762 -0.54 -5.66 5.44
CA THR A 762 -1.98 -5.94 5.43
C THR A 762 -2.77 -5.15 4.42
N GLN A 763 -2.23 -4.06 3.89
CA GLN A 763 -2.82 -3.41 2.71
C GLN A 763 -2.72 -4.35 1.52
N ALA A 764 -1.58 -5.01 1.33
CA ALA A 764 -1.41 -6.02 0.28
C ALA A 764 -2.36 -7.22 0.47
N ILE A 765 -2.57 -7.69 1.71
CA ILE A 765 -3.55 -8.75 1.99
C ILE A 765 -4.97 -8.28 1.65
N ALA A 766 -5.36 -7.07 2.04
CA ALA A 766 -6.68 -6.52 1.71
C ALA A 766 -6.89 -6.37 0.20
N GLN A 767 -5.88 -5.91 -0.55
CA GLN A 767 -5.91 -5.89 -2.01
C GLN A 767 -6.12 -7.30 -2.58
N GLU A 768 -5.40 -8.30 -2.08
CA GLU A 768 -5.55 -9.68 -2.52
C GLU A 768 -6.97 -10.21 -2.28
N VAL A 769 -7.50 -10.03 -1.06
CA VAL A 769 -8.87 -10.44 -0.70
C VAL A 769 -9.93 -9.70 -1.50
N ASN A 770 -9.72 -8.40 -1.80
CA ASN A 770 -10.59 -7.62 -2.67
C ASN A 770 -10.68 -8.22 -4.07
N ARG A 771 -9.55 -8.65 -4.66
CA ARG A 771 -9.56 -9.34 -5.97
C ARG A 771 -10.35 -10.64 -5.88
N ARG A 772 -10.02 -11.47 -4.89
CA ARG A 772 -10.61 -12.81 -4.74
C ARG A 772 -12.10 -12.77 -4.51
N THR A 773 -12.59 -11.75 -3.80
CA THR A 773 -14.02 -11.50 -3.64
C THR A 773 -14.72 -11.35 -4.99
N LEU A 774 -14.10 -10.65 -5.95
CA LEU A 774 -14.66 -10.50 -7.30
C LEU A 774 -14.57 -11.81 -8.10
N ASP A 775 -13.53 -12.61 -7.92
CA ASP A 775 -13.42 -13.94 -8.55
C ASP A 775 -14.51 -14.89 -8.03
N TRP A 776 -14.72 -14.92 -6.71
CA TRP A 776 -15.78 -15.71 -6.09
C TRP A 776 -17.16 -15.25 -6.53
N GLN A 777 -17.36 -13.94 -6.73
CA GLN A 777 -18.61 -13.38 -7.25
C GLN A 777 -18.89 -13.86 -8.68
N GLN A 778 -17.87 -14.01 -9.52
CA GLN A 778 -18.01 -14.47 -10.90
C GLN A 778 -18.24 -15.99 -11.01
N LYS A 779 -17.77 -16.76 -10.02
CA LYS A 779 -17.91 -18.23 -9.98
C LYS A 779 -19.27 -18.64 -9.40
N THR A 780 -20.23 -18.99 -10.27
CA THR A 780 -21.62 -19.33 -9.87
C THR A 780 -21.72 -20.58 -8.99
N ASP A 781 -20.82 -21.54 -9.16
CA ASP A 781 -20.72 -22.79 -8.40
C ASP A 781 -19.82 -22.67 -7.15
N PHE A 782 -19.40 -21.47 -6.77
CA PHE A 782 -18.60 -21.28 -5.56
C PHE A 782 -19.37 -21.76 -4.32
N ALA A 783 -18.68 -22.49 -3.43
CA ALA A 783 -19.28 -23.25 -2.35
C ALA A 783 -20.20 -22.40 -1.43
N ALA A 784 -19.83 -21.15 -1.16
CA ALA A 784 -20.65 -20.25 -0.35
C ALA A 784 -22.01 -19.91 -0.99
N TRP A 785 -22.15 -19.97 -2.31
CA TRP A 785 -23.39 -19.63 -3.02
C TRP A 785 -24.38 -20.79 -3.06
N GLN A 786 -23.92 -22.01 -2.72
CA GLN A 786 -24.76 -23.21 -2.68
C GLN A 786 -25.57 -23.35 -1.39
N THR A 787 -25.29 -22.52 -0.37
CA THR A 787 -26.06 -22.49 0.86
C THR A 787 -27.46 -21.91 0.62
N ASP A 788 -28.45 -22.39 1.38
CA ASP A 788 -29.82 -21.89 1.30
C ASP A 788 -29.99 -20.52 1.94
N GLY A 789 -30.76 -19.66 1.27
CA GLY A 789 -31.09 -18.31 1.73
C GLY A 789 -29.93 -17.30 1.65
N LEU A 790 -30.28 -16.01 1.63
CA LEU A 790 -29.28 -14.92 1.52
C LEU A 790 -28.36 -14.87 2.75
N ALA A 791 -28.91 -15.05 3.95
CA ALA A 791 -28.14 -15.02 5.20
C ALA A 791 -27.12 -16.16 5.28
N GLY A 792 -27.54 -17.40 4.96
CA GLY A 792 -26.66 -18.56 4.94
C GLY A 792 -25.51 -18.41 3.95
N ARG A 793 -25.79 -17.91 2.73
CA ARG A 793 -24.76 -17.59 1.73
C ARG A 793 -23.77 -16.53 2.21
N ALA A 794 -24.27 -15.45 2.83
CA ALA A 794 -23.42 -14.40 3.36
C ALA A 794 -22.51 -14.89 4.49
N GLU A 795 -23.03 -15.73 5.37
CA GLU A 795 -22.26 -16.34 6.47
C GLU A 795 -21.20 -17.31 5.94
N ALA A 796 -21.57 -18.20 5.00
CA ALA A 796 -20.63 -19.12 4.36
C ALA A 796 -19.51 -18.36 3.63
N ALA A 797 -19.85 -17.30 2.89
CA ALA A 797 -18.87 -16.46 2.20
C ALA A 797 -17.92 -15.77 3.18
N ARG A 798 -18.44 -15.28 4.32
CA ARG A 798 -17.61 -14.66 5.38
C ARG A 798 -16.67 -15.66 6.02
N ARG A 799 -17.13 -16.89 6.29
CA ARG A 799 -16.29 -17.97 6.84
C ARG A 799 -15.15 -18.32 5.87
N LEU A 800 -15.45 -18.52 4.58
CA LEU A 800 -14.43 -18.82 3.56
C LEU A 800 -13.46 -17.65 3.35
N ALA A 801 -13.95 -16.41 3.34
CA ALA A 801 -13.10 -15.22 3.23
C ALA A 801 -12.15 -15.07 4.43
N THR A 802 -12.63 -15.39 5.64
CA THR A 802 -11.82 -15.37 6.87
C THR A 802 -10.74 -16.44 6.84
N ARG A 803 -11.07 -17.65 6.38
CA ARG A 803 -10.11 -18.73 6.14
C ARG A 803 -9.06 -18.33 5.11
N TYR A 804 -9.47 -17.69 4.02
CA TYR A 804 -8.53 -17.16 3.02
C TYR A 804 -7.57 -16.13 3.63
N TRP A 805 -8.08 -15.17 4.39
CA TRP A 805 -7.26 -14.17 5.08
C TRP A 805 -6.18 -14.83 5.97
N GLN A 806 -6.57 -15.82 6.77
CA GLN A 806 -5.66 -16.59 7.63
C GLN A 806 -4.58 -17.31 6.82
N LEU A 807 -4.95 -17.95 5.70
CA LEU A 807 -4.00 -18.59 4.80
C LEU A 807 -2.97 -17.58 4.27
N VAL A 808 -3.40 -16.39 3.84
CA VAL A 808 -2.51 -15.33 3.35
C VAL A 808 -1.54 -14.87 4.44
N GLU A 809 -2.02 -14.61 5.67
CA GLU A 809 -1.17 -14.19 6.78
C GLU A 809 -0.13 -15.24 7.19
N SER A 810 -0.44 -16.52 6.99
CA SER A 810 0.46 -17.64 7.33
C SER A 810 1.62 -17.81 6.34
N ARG A 811 1.61 -17.12 5.19
CA ARG A 811 2.64 -17.23 4.15
C ARG A 811 3.96 -16.63 4.65
N GLN A 812 4.99 -17.47 4.78
CA GLN A 812 6.32 -17.03 5.23
C GLN A 812 7.40 -17.15 4.16
N TYR A 813 7.40 -18.25 3.41
CA TYR A 813 8.43 -18.55 2.40
C TYR A 813 7.80 -19.04 1.11
N TYR A 814 8.48 -18.82 0.00
CA TYR A 814 8.06 -19.30 -1.33
C TYR A 814 7.76 -20.81 -1.36
N SER A 815 8.57 -21.62 -0.68
CA SER A 815 8.38 -23.07 -0.58
C SER A 815 7.10 -23.47 0.17
N MET A 816 6.60 -22.61 1.05
CA MET A 816 5.38 -22.81 1.85
C MET A 816 4.12 -22.20 1.20
N LEU A 817 4.20 -21.77 -0.07
CA LEU A 817 3.04 -21.32 -0.82
C LEU A 817 2.33 -22.53 -1.42
N PHE A 818 1.15 -22.87 -0.89
CA PHE A 818 0.38 -24.03 -1.34
C PHE A 818 -0.91 -23.60 -2.03
N ASP A 819 -1.27 -24.32 -3.08
CA ASP A 819 -2.49 -24.08 -3.82
C ASP A 819 -3.70 -24.65 -3.06
N ASN A 820 -4.86 -23.99 -3.23
CA ASN A 820 -6.13 -24.42 -2.69
C ASN A 820 -7.24 -24.11 -3.71
N GLU A 821 -7.67 -25.15 -4.41
CA GLU A 821 -8.66 -25.05 -5.50
C GLU A 821 -10.05 -24.62 -5.02
N GLU A 822 -10.46 -25.06 -3.81
CA GLU A 822 -11.74 -24.70 -3.20
C GLU A 822 -11.88 -23.17 -3.08
N LEU A 823 -10.79 -22.51 -2.67
CA LEU A 823 -10.73 -21.06 -2.47
C LEU A 823 -10.21 -20.28 -3.69
N LEU A 824 -9.92 -20.96 -4.81
CA LEU A 824 -9.25 -20.38 -5.98
C LEU A 824 -7.92 -19.68 -5.61
N CYS A 825 -7.17 -20.26 -4.67
CA CYS A 825 -5.93 -19.72 -4.16
C CYS A 825 -4.73 -20.38 -4.84
N TYR A 826 -4.01 -19.64 -5.67
CA TYR A 826 -2.80 -20.11 -6.35
C TYR A 826 -1.62 -19.18 -6.05
N PRO A 827 -1.11 -19.15 -4.81
CA PRO A 827 -0.20 -18.12 -4.35
C PRO A 827 1.14 -18.08 -5.10
N ARG A 828 1.62 -19.21 -5.64
CA ARG A 828 2.83 -19.22 -6.47
C ARG A 828 2.59 -18.56 -7.82
N LYS A 829 1.47 -18.87 -8.48
CA LYS A 829 1.07 -18.24 -9.75
C LYS A 829 0.80 -16.76 -9.55
N ASP A 830 0.08 -16.39 -8.50
CA ASP A 830 -0.19 -14.98 -8.16
C ASP A 830 1.09 -14.19 -7.90
N LEU A 831 2.02 -14.74 -7.11
CA LEU A 831 3.31 -14.09 -6.88
C LEU A 831 4.13 -13.99 -8.17
N ALA A 832 4.14 -15.03 -9.02
CA ALA A 832 4.84 -15.01 -10.30
C ALA A 832 4.24 -13.95 -11.24
N ALA A 833 2.91 -13.90 -11.38
CA ALA A 833 2.19 -12.93 -12.19
C ALA A 833 2.40 -11.49 -11.71
N THR A 834 2.33 -11.28 -10.40
CA THR A 834 2.57 -9.98 -9.75
C THR A 834 4.03 -9.53 -9.92
N THR A 835 4.99 -10.44 -9.71
CA THR A 835 6.42 -10.17 -9.95
C THR A 835 6.68 -9.80 -11.40
N LEU A 836 6.08 -10.56 -12.33
CA LEU A 836 6.14 -10.28 -13.76
C LEU A 836 5.58 -8.89 -14.07
N GLY A 837 4.44 -8.52 -13.49
CA GLY A 837 3.87 -7.17 -13.61
C GLY A 837 4.87 -6.07 -13.23
N TYR A 838 5.58 -6.22 -12.10
CA TYR A 838 6.63 -5.29 -11.70
C TYR A 838 7.80 -5.25 -12.69
N ILE A 839 8.25 -6.40 -13.20
CA ILE A 839 9.33 -6.45 -14.19
C ILE A 839 8.89 -5.78 -15.48
N ILE A 840 7.70 -6.09 -16.01
CA ILE A 840 7.15 -5.51 -17.24
C ILE A 840 7.08 -3.99 -17.13
N GLN A 841 6.63 -3.46 -15.99
CA GLN A 841 6.60 -2.02 -15.76
C GLN A 841 7.99 -1.40 -15.73
N ALA A 842 8.95 -2.07 -15.09
CA ALA A 842 10.32 -1.60 -14.98
C ALA A 842 11.04 -1.62 -16.34
N VAL A 843 11.02 -2.76 -17.04
CA VAL A 843 11.65 -2.89 -18.37
C VAL A 843 10.92 -2.09 -19.44
N GLY A 844 9.61 -1.85 -19.28
CA GLY A 844 8.85 -0.98 -20.17
C GLY A 844 9.35 0.47 -20.19
N ARG A 845 10.15 0.89 -19.21
CA ARG A 845 10.86 2.18 -19.21
C ARG A 845 12.11 2.16 -20.08
N LEU A 846 12.72 0.99 -20.25
CA LEU A 846 13.91 0.76 -21.07
C LEU A 846 13.58 0.51 -22.54
N LEU A 847 12.31 0.23 -22.86
CA LEU A 847 11.83 -0.10 -24.21
C LEU A 847 11.31 1.12 -25.02
N ARG A 848 11.35 2.32 -24.45
CA ARG A 848 10.75 3.51 -25.07
C ARG A 848 11.49 3.92 -26.33
N GLY A 849 10.73 4.11 -27.42
CA GLY A 849 11.26 4.42 -28.74
C GLY A 849 11.73 3.19 -29.51
N GLY A 850 11.16 2.01 -29.21
CA GLY A 850 11.36 0.77 -29.96
C GLY A 850 12.78 0.24 -29.89
N VAL A 851 13.33 0.13 -28.68
CA VAL A 851 14.73 -0.27 -28.51
C VAL A 851 14.92 -1.41 -27.49
N PRO A 852 15.82 -2.37 -27.76
CA PRO A 852 16.12 -3.49 -26.87
C PRO A 852 16.86 -3.04 -25.61
N PHE A 853 16.91 -3.91 -24.61
CA PHE A 853 17.67 -3.73 -23.38
C PHE A 853 18.31 -5.05 -22.92
N ARG A 854 19.15 -4.97 -21.87
CA ARG A 854 19.71 -6.14 -21.18
C ARG A 854 19.22 -6.19 -19.72
N ALA A 855 18.68 -7.30 -19.27
CA ALA A 855 18.22 -7.51 -17.90
C ALA A 855 18.94 -8.69 -17.23
N TYR A 856 19.41 -8.45 -16.00
CA TYR A 856 20.16 -9.44 -15.22
C TYR A 856 19.46 -9.74 -13.90
N PHE A 857 19.19 -11.02 -13.65
CA PHE A 857 18.70 -11.54 -12.37
C PHE A 857 19.89 -11.96 -11.50
N VAL A 858 20.23 -11.16 -10.49
CA VAL A 858 21.51 -11.33 -9.76
C VAL A 858 21.36 -12.14 -8.47
N ASP A 859 20.24 -11.99 -7.76
CA ASP A 859 20.02 -12.73 -6.51
C ASP A 859 19.91 -14.24 -6.77
N ALA A 860 20.71 -15.05 -6.07
CA ALA A 860 20.62 -16.52 -6.16
C ALA A 860 19.23 -17.05 -5.79
N ALA A 861 18.40 -16.26 -5.11
CA ALA A 861 17.01 -16.61 -4.81
C ALA A 861 16.10 -16.68 -6.04
N TRP A 862 16.49 -16.13 -7.21
CA TRP A 862 15.70 -16.25 -8.44
C TRP A 862 15.71 -17.70 -8.96
N GLY A 863 16.86 -18.37 -8.92
CA GLY A 863 17.06 -19.77 -9.31
C GLY A 863 17.90 -20.54 -8.28
N PRO A 864 17.31 -20.99 -7.15
CA PRO A 864 18.09 -21.50 -6.03
C PRO A 864 18.82 -22.82 -6.31
N VAL A 865 18.25 -23.70 -7.13
CA VAL A 865 18.88 -24.98 -7.49
C VAL A 865 19.99 -24.73 -8.51
N ASN A 866 19.69 -23.96 -9.56
CA ASN A 866 20.64 -23.63 -10.61
C ASN A 866 21.85 -22.86 -10.06
N ALA A 867 21.64 -21.91 -9.13
CA ALA A 867 22.73 -21.17 -8.49
C ALA A 867 23.65 -22.06 -7.63
N LYS A 868 23.10 -23.11 -6.98
CA LYS A 868 23.91 -24.05 -6.18
C LYS A 868 24.66 -25.04 -7.06
N THR A 869 23.99 -25.55 -8.09
CA THR A 869 24.53 -26.54 -9.01
C THR A 869 24.25 -26.07 -10.44
N PRO A 870 25.17 -25.29 -11.03
CA PRO A 870 25.03 -24.81 -12.41
C PRO A 870 24.79 -25.97 -13.37
N GLY A 871 23.80 -25.82 -14.27
CA GLY A 871 23.40 -26.88 -15.20
C GLY A 871 22.36 -27.87 -14.67
N VAL A 872 21.81 -27.64 -13.48
CA VAL A 872 20.60 -28.33 -13.01
C VAL A 872 19.39 -27.41 -13.17
N ALA A 873 18.30 -27.95 -13.71
CA ALA A 873 17.07 -27.20 -13.93
C ALA A 873 16.32 -26.94 -12.62
N ASP A 874 15.88 -25.71 -12.43
CA ASP A 874 14.89 -25.35 -11.42
C ASP A 874 13.46 -25.70 -11.90
N THR A 875 12.52 -25.85 -10.95
CA THR A 875 11.09 -26.05 -11.23
C THR A 875 10.25 -24.90 -10.62
N PRO A 876 8.98 -24.73 -10.99
CA PRO A 876 8.11 -23.72 -10.38
C PRO A 876 7.96 -23.85 -8.85
N LYS A 877 8.18 -25.06 -8.31
CA LYS A 877 8.16 -25.28 -6.85
C LYS A 877 9.43 -24.76 -6.16
N THR A 878 10.57 -24.75 -6.85
CA THR A 878 11.86 -24.32 -6.29
C THR A 878 12.21 -22.87 -6.62
N SER A 879 11.79 -22.36 -7.78
CA SER A 879 12.23 -21.08 -8.35
C SER A 879 11.05 -20.21 -8.80
N LEU A 880 11.04 -18.97 -8.31
CA LEU A 880 10.11 -17.94 -8.78
C LEU A 880 10.36 -17.57 -10.25
N LEU A 881 11.62 -17.54 -10.69
CA LEU A 881 11.95 -17.25 -12.08
C LEU A 881 11.36 -18.32 -13.01
N THR A 882 11.47 -19.60 -12.63
CA THR A 882 10.85 -20.69 -13.39
C THR A 882 9.33 -20.58 -13.42
N ALA A 883 8.69 -20.28 -12.28
CA ALA A 883 7.25 -20.07 -12.23
C ALA A 883 6.79 -18.90 -13.13
N MET A 884 7.58 -17.83 -13.24
CA MET A 884 7.31 -16.72 -14.16
C MET A 884 7.46 -17.11 -15.63
N ILE A 885 8.50 -17.87 -15.97
CA ILE A 885 8.74 -18.34 -17.33
C ILE A 885 7.61 -19.27 -17.77
N GLN A 886 7.23 -20.23 -16.92
CA GLN A 886 6.10 -21.12 -17.19
C GLN A 886 4.80 -20.34 -17.36
N LEU A 887 4.52 -19.36 -16.50
CA LEU A 887 3.31 -18.55 -16.61
C LEU A 887 3.26 -17.73 -17.91
N LEU A 888 4.39 -17.14 -18.32
CA LEU A 888 4.50 -16.45 -19.61
C LEU A 888 4.25 -17.39 -20.78
N ALA A 889 4.81 -18.61 -20.72
CA ALA A 889 4.57 -19.63 -21.73
C ALA A 889 3.09 -20.04 -21.76
N GLU A 890 2.45 -20.26 -20.61
CA GLU A 890 1.01 -20.58 -20.50
C GLU A 890 0.13 -19.47 -21.11
N TYR A 891 0.47 -18.19 -20.90
CA TYR A 891 -0.27 -17.07 -21.49
C TYR A 891 -0.16 -17.00 -23.02
N VAL A 892 0.90 -17.56 -23.61
CA VAL A 892 1.21 -17.46 -25.05
C VAL A 892 0.93 -18.77 -25.79
N ALA A 893 0.89 -19.92 -25.12
CA ALA A 893 0.82 -21.26 -25.73
C ALA A 893 -0.60 -21.75 -26.12
N GLY A 894 -1.60 -20.87 -26.17
CA GLY A 894 -2.98 -21.23 -26.51
C GLY A 894 -3.20 -21.63 -27.98
N ASP A 895 -4.29 -22.34 -28.24
CA ASP A 895 -4.81 -22.66 -29.58
C ASP A 895 -5.81 -21.54 -29.99
N ALA A 896 -5.60 -20.89 -31.14
CA ALA A 896 -6.14 -19.57 -31.58
C ALA A 896 -7.68 -19.37 -31.56
N LYS A 897 -8.44 -20.32 -31.03
CA LYS A 897 -9.90 -20.26 -30.79
C LYS A 897 -10.26 -19.69 -29.42
N ASN A 898 -9.34 -19.58 -28.47
CA ASN A 898 -9.61 -19.04 -27.14
C ASN A 898 -9.47 -17.52 -27.10
N ALA A 899 -10.51 -16.84 -26.62
CA ALA A 899 -10.57 -15.38 -26.62
C ALA A 899 -9.55 -14.69 -25.66
N GLU A 900 -8.90 -15.46 -24.78
CA GLU A 900 -7.81 -14.98 -23.91
C GLU A 900 -6.49 -14.85 -24.67
N GLU A 901 -6.26 -15.69 -25.68
CA GLU A 901 -5.04 -15.69 -26.50
C GLU A 901 -4.96 -14.44 -27.39
N MET A 902 -6.11 -13.97 -27.89
CA MET A 902 -6.22 -12.70 -28.64
C MET A 902 -5.75 -11.48 -27.83
N ILE A 903 -5.68 -11.59 -26.50
CA ILE A 903 -5.26 -10.52 -25.60
C ILE A 903 -3.82 -10.75 -25.11
N CYS A 904 -3.49 -11.96 -24.66
CA CYS A 904 -2.17 -12.26 -24.09
C CYS A 904 -1.06 -12.20 -25.14
N GLN A 905 -1.29 -12.71 -26.35
CA GLN A 905 -0.25 -12.78 -27.37
C GLN A 905 0.25 -11.38 -27.77
N PRO A 906 -0.61 -10.40 -28.09
CA PRO A 906 -0.16 -9.03 -28.34
C PRO A 906 0.40 -8.30 -27.12
N LEU A 907 0.15 -8.75 -25.89
CA LEU A 907 0.65 -8.08 -24.68
C LEU A 907 1.99 -8.63 -24.21
N TYR A 908 2.19 -9.94 -24.33
CA TYR A 908 3.31 -10.66 -23.70
C TYR A 908 4.16 -11.43 -24.70
N GLY A 909 3.67 -11.71 -25.92
CA GLY A 909 4.38 -12.52 -26.92
C GLY A 909 5.84 -12.12 -27.14
N PRO A 910 6.15 -10.86 -27.49
CA PRO A 910 7.54 -10.44 -27.70
C PRO A 910 8.44 -10.61 -26.46
N LEU A 911 7.90 -10.37 -25.27
CA LEU A 911 8.63 -10.56 -24.02
C LEU A 911 8.80 -12.05 -23.70
N ALA A 912 7.80 -12.87 -23.99
CA ALA A 912 7.85 -14.31 -23.83
C ALA A 912 8.93 -14.90 -24.74
N THR A 913 9.06 -14.47 -25.99
CA THR A 913 10.15 -14.90 -26.89
C THR A 913 11.53 -14.54 -26.32
N ALA A 914 11.69 -13.35 -25.73
CA ALA A 914 12.95 -12.92 -25.14
C ALA A 914 13.33 -13.72 -23.86
N ILE A 915 12.35 -14.15 -23.07
CA ILE A 915 12.57 -14.80 -21.77
C ILE A 915 12.47 -16.34 -21.86
N VAL A 916 11.38 -16.86 -22.42
CA VAL A 916 11.06 -18.30 -22.44
C VAL A 916 12.06 -19.05 -23.30
N ASP A 917 12.35 -18.52 -24.50
CA ASP A 917 13.17 -19.21 -25.49
C ASP A 917 14.68 -18.88 -25.34
N ASN A 918 15.01 -17.70 -24.81
CA ASN A 918 16.34 -17.11 -24.94
C ASN A 918 17.00 -16.66 -23.62
N ILE A 919 16.45 -17.05 -22.45
CA ILE A 919 17.11 -16.68 -21.17
C ILE A 919 18.51 -17.32 -21.07
N VAL A 920 19.51 -16.46 -20.89
CA VAL A 920 20.92 -16.87 -20.83
C VAL A 920 21.29 -17.32 -19.42
N ASN A 921 22.11 -18.38 -19.33
CA ASN A 921 22.65 -18.94 -18.08
C ASN A 921 21.57 -19.43 -17.09
N PHE A 922 20.39 -19.83 -17.57
CA PHE A 922 19.34 -20.38 -16.74
C PHE A 922 18.74 -21.64 -17.37
N GLN A 923 18.65 -22.72 -16.60
CA GLN A 923 17.97 -23.94 -17.02
C GLN A 923 16.74 -24.14 -16.16
N TRP A 924 15.62 -24.46 -16.78
CA TRP A 924 14.34 -24.63 -16.12
C TRP A 924 13.57 -25.80 -16.72
N ALA A 925 12.71 -26.41 -15.90
CA ALA A 925 11.81 -27.47 -16.33
C ALA A 925 10.37 -27.09 -15.93
N PRO A 926 9.38 -27.25 -16.84
CA PRO A 926 7.98 -27.01 -16.49
C PRO A 926 7.51 -28.06 -15.48
N ASP A 927 6.56 -27.67 -14.62
CA ASP A 927 5.83 -28.67 -13.84
C ASP A 927 5.02 -29.54 -14.83
N LYS A 928 5.24 -30.86 -14.82
CA LYS A 928 4.38 -31.78 -15.55
C LYS A 928 2.96 -31.64 -14.99
N PRO A 929 1.91 -31.51 -15.83
CA PRO A 929 0.55 -31.52 -15.34
C PRO A 929 0.37 -32.79 -14.51
N THR A 930 -0.01 -32.64 -13.24
CA THR A 930 -0.47 -33.76 -12.44
C THR A 930 -1.59 -34.44 -13.25
N PRO A 931 -1.50 -35.75 -13.53
CA PRO A 931 -2.61 -36.44 -14.16
C PRO A 931 -3.84 -36.18 -13.29
N THR A 932 -4.85 -35.54 -13.86
CA THR A 932 -6.17 -35.42 -13.25
C THR A 932 -6.61 -36.83 -12.85
N PRO A 933 -6.96 -37.08 -11.58
CA PRO A 933 -7.54 -38.37 -11.20
C PRO A 933 -8.88 -38.61 -11.92
#